data_AF-A0A3M0WBS6-F1
#
_entry.id   AF-A0A3M0WBS6-F1
#
_cell.length_a   1.000
_cell.length_b   1.000
_cell.length_c   1.000
_cell.angle_alpha   90.00
_cell.angle_beta   90.00
_cell.angle_gamma   90.00
#
_symmetry.space_group_name_H-M   'P 1'
#
loop_
_entity.id
_entity.type
_entity.pdbx_description
1 polymer ?
#
loop_
_entity_poly.entity_id
_entity_poly.type
_entity_poly.pdbx_seq_one_letter_code
_entity_poly.pdbx_strand_id
1 'polypeptide(L)'
;MLRSRRLLALVCLFGFAVLTTFLLREEHAPVLPTSSLTHPVHQLVEDAERDFQALRARQSRSLKDAVAEYRRRYKLPPPPHFDKWYHFAKKRGVELIDEFDGIYHMLLPFWALEPAVIRERTREAIGYDNALIVARIRNGQVVKMDGGGDMYEWHRDATPIMLKEFIRWLPDMDLAFNIHDEPRVVLQHDDLSRHVTIAKDSNLPRAYNADKLTNSFSARPADMGDGVRIKEYKTTRFNRFAHQSTWSSSRISCPLDSAVRACLNDSCEDDMAAYSNLPLGFISNTSAFTDICNSPSFETSFGMFDRPNAFDVTHDLIPIFSQSKVSSFQDILYPSPWYYMHRVTYDPERDMPWEDKAATMYWRGSTTGGFSRDGGWRRQHRQKFLTKIQPHGQAKVLVYDKLTEPVGWKEEQVSMQTMAHYFDVKFTFIGQCDPGDCDAQREFFGTVEPVNMFDAFASRYLLDIDGNAFSGRYYAWLLSHSIVYKLAVFREWHDDWLRPWVHFVPLGLHGDEYVESVRYFDQERSGQREAKHMAEASREWAQKVLRNEDMDVWYFRLLLEYGRLIDDNRRKAHHVVVKVGTRNSSQADREVEVLEHLASLKSQHPGAGLVRKLLDHFDIQGSTGRHPCLVFPVLGTPVDVLRDKLPDRSLGEPVVKAFVAQTLQALDFLHSEAGIVYTDLKADNLILKIGDMSQLAEYVDAALKHSAPDKVDGDRFIYRSRDIIAVRRLGAPVLCDFGQARLKTHPHSGLIMPYQYRAPEVLLGAAWDNKTWHLIEDSPMFVPLDEHDNPSTSVHLTQMVRALGPPPLELLQRAGDSSEYFDADGQLLVDNITVAAPSLQGSGQAVEEPNRQLYRDFIRRIVRWLPEERPSARELLDDPWLKES
;
A
#
# COMPACT_ATOMS: atom_id res chain seq x y z
N MET A 1 -4.29 37.90 -50.18
CA MET A 1 -4.43 38.48 -48.83
C MET A 1 -4.36 37.48 -47.65
N LEU A 2 -4.23 36.15 -47.83
CA LEU A 2 -4.15 35.20 -46.70
C LEU A 2 -2.73 34.74 -46.30
N ARG A 3 -1.67 35.04 -47.07
CA ARG A 3 -0.28 34.64 -46.73
C ARG A 3 0.50 35.65 -45.88
N SER A 4 0.06 36.92 -45.81
CA SER A 4 0.79 37.98 -45.09
C SER A 4 0.35 38.14 -43.62
N ARG A 5 -0.82 37.61 -43.24
CA ARG A 5 -1.33 37.68 -41.84
C ARG A 5 -0.77 36.60 -40.91
N ARG A 6 -0.26 35.47 -41.44
CA ARG A 6 0.35 34.41 -40.61
C ARG A 6 1.81 34.68 -40.25
N LEU A 7 2.53 35.46 -41.06
CA LEU A 7 3.93 35.80 -40.79
C LEU A 7 4.04 36.88 -39.70
N LEU A 8 3.13 37.87 -39.67
CA LEU A 8 3.11 38.89 -38.60
C LEU A 8 2.73 38.30 -37.23
N ALA A 9 1.80 37.34 -37.19
CA ALA A 9 1.40 36.70 -35.93
C ALA A 9 2.53 35.83 -35.34
N LEU A 10 3.31 35.13 -36.17
CA LEU A 10 4.46 34.35 -35.70
C LEU A 10 5.64 35.22 -35.25
N VAL A 11 5.90 36.35 -35.92
CA VAL A 11 6.98 37.27 -35.54
C VAL A 11 6.62 38.02 -34.25
N CYS A 12 5.34 38.36 -34.02
CA CYS A 12 4.91 38.96 -32.76
C CYS A 12 4.91 37.95 -31.60
N LEU A 13 4.58 36.67 -31.82
CA LEU A 13 4.63 35.63 -30.78
C LEU A 13 6.06 35.23 -30.41
N PHE A 14 6.98 35.15 -31.37
CA PHE A 14 8.40 34.93 -31.09
C PHE A 14 9.07 36.16 -30.46
N GLY A 15 8.73 37.37 -30.92
CA GLY A 15 9.22 38.62 -30.33
C GLY A 15 8.77 38.80 -28.88
N PHE A 16 7.53 38.44 -28.54
CA PHE A 16 7.03 38.48 -27.16
C PHE A 16 7.67 37.41 -26.29
N ALA A 17 7.82 36.17 -26.79
CA ALA A 17 8.44 35.08 -26.05
C ALA A 17 9.93 35.34 -25.75
N VAL A 18 10.68 35.91 -26.70
CA VAL A 18 12.10 36.28 -26.55
C VAL A 18 12.26 37.51 -25.65
N LEU A 19 11.36 38.51 -25.71
CA LEU A 19 11.40 39.62 -24.75
C LEU A 19 11.02 39.18 -23.32
N THR A 20 10.06 38.26 -23.14
CA THR A 20 9.77 37.72 -21.81
C THR A 20 10.89 36.83 -21.28
N THR A 21 11.66 36.14 -22.13
CA THR A 21 12.81 35.35 -21.67
C THR A 21 14.07 36.19 -21.45
N PHE A 22 14.22 37.35 -22.12
CA PHE A 22 15.31 38.29 -21.83
C PHE A 22 15.00 39.27 -20.69
N LEU A 23 13.72 39.56 -20.40
CA LEU A 23 13.31 40.39 -19.24
C LEU A 23 13.09 39.57 -17.95
N LEU A 24 13.17 38.23 -17.99
CA LEU A 24 13.16 37.35 -16.81
C LEU A 24 14.54 36.83 -16.42
N ARG A 25 15.61 37.47 -16.91
CA ARG A 25 16.99 37.17 -16.49
C ARG A 25 17.67 38.45 -16.00
N GLU A 26 16.97 39.18 -15.13
CA GLU A 26 17.65 40.02 -14.15
C GLU A 26 18.32 39.09 -13.14
N GLU A 27 19.60 39.34 -12.88
CA GLU A 27 20.36 38.72 -11.80
C GLU A 27 19.52 38.72 -10.51
N HIS A 28 19.11 37.53 -10.07
CA HIS A 28 18.51 37.34 -8.75
C HIS A 28 19.58 37.57 -7.68
N ALA A 29 19.95 38.82 -7.46
CA ALA A 29 20.41 39.22 -6.13
C ALA A 29 19.26 38.95 -5.15
N PRO A 30 19.52 38.42 -3.94
CA PRO A 30 18.47 38.21 -2.94
C PRO A 30 17.80 39.55 -2.63
N VAL A 31 16.61 39.77 -3.20
CA VAL A 31 15.82 40.97 -2.97
C VAL A 31 15.07 40.75 -1.67
N LEU A 32 15.51 41.43 -0.61
CA LEU A 32 14.68 41.64 0.58
C LEU A 32 13.29 42.10 0.11
N PRO A 33 12.19 41.46 0.53
CA PRO A 33 10.88 42.00 0.23
C PRO A 33 10.83 43.46 0.66
N THR A 34 10.18 44.30 -0.14
CA THR A 34 10.12 45.77 -0.06
C THR A 34 9.55 46.34 1.26
N SER A 35 9.36 45.49 2.28
CA SER A 35 9.25 45.84 3.69
C SER A 35 9.93 44.77 4.56
N SER A 36 11.10 45.04 5.14
CA SER A 36 11.75 44.12 6.09
C SER A 36 12.12 44.85 7.38
N LEU A 37 11.09 45.33 8.10
CA LEU A 37 11.25 45.84 9.46
C LEU A 37 11.65 44.73 10.45
N THR A 38 11.44 43.45 10.10
CA THR A 38 11.75 42.28 10.92
C THR A 38 12.99 41.55 10.42
N HIS A 39 13.75 40.95 11.34
CA HIS A 39 14.97 40.21 11.01
C HIS A 39 14.62 38.88 10.29
N PRO A 40 15.37 38.42 9.29
CA PRO A 40 15.07 37.17 8.58
C PRO A 40 14.98 35.94 9.49
N VAL A 41 15.86 35.81 10.50
CA VAL A 41 15.80 34.70 11.48
C VAL A 41 14.51 34.73 12.29
N HIS A 42 14.03 35.92 12.66
CA HIS A 42 12.76 36.06 13.38
C HIS A 42 11.58 35.51 12.55
N GLN A 43 11.54 35.86 11.25
CA GLN A 43 10.50 35.34 10.35
C GLN A 43 10.56 33.82 10.22
N LEU A 44 11.76 33.24 10.09
CA LEU A 44 11.95 31.79 10.00
C LEU A 44 11.45 31.07 11.26
N VAL A 45 11.73 31.61 12.45
CA VAL A 45 11.26 31.06 13.72
C VAL A 45 9.74 31.15 13.83
N GLU A 46 9.15 32.33 13.58
CA GLU A 46 7.69 32.52 13.67
C GLU A 46 6.93 31.65 12.66
N ASP A 47 7.42 31.54 11.43
CA ASP A 47 6.81 30.71 10.39
C ASP A 47 6.89 29.23 10.76
N ALA A 48 8.06 28.76 11.21
CA ALA A 48 8.26 27.37 11.58
C ALA A 48 7.43 26.98 12.82
N GLU A 49 7.31 27.86 13.81
CA GLU A 49 6.47 27.64 14.99
C GLU A 49 4.99 27.55 14.61
N ARG A 50 4.51 28.45 13.75
CA ARG A 50 3.12 28.43 13.26
C ARG A 50 2.82 27.12 12.51
N ASP A 51 3.69 26.72 11.61
CA ASP A 51 3.54 25.49 10.83
C ASP A 51 3.60 24.25 11.73
N PHE A 52 4.47 24.26 12.74
CA PHE A 52 4.56 23.19 13.72
C PHE A 52 3.29 23.07 14.57
N GLN A 53 2.70 24.18 15.04
CA GLN A 53 1.43 24.12 15.77
C GLN A 53 0.28 23.62 14.88
N ALA A 54 0.22 24.05 13.62
CA ALA A 54 -0.78 23.57 12.66
C ALA A 54 -0.63 22.05 12.42
N LEU A 55 0.60 21.55 12.31
CA LEU A 55 0.89 20.13 12.20
C LEU A 55 0.44 19.35 13.44
N ARG A 56 0.67 19.86 14.65
CA ARG A 56 0.21 19.19 15.88
C ARG A 56 -1.31 19.19 15.99
N ALA A 57 -1.97 20.27 15.57
CA ALA A 57 -3.42 20.40 15.64
C ALA A 57 -4.18 19.41 14.74
N ARG A 58 -3.59 19.03 13.60
CA ARG A 58 -4.24 18.15 12.59
C ARG A 58 -4.11 16.65 12.86
N GLN A 59 -3.35 16.22 13.88
CA GLN A 59 -3.06 14.81 14.11
C GLN A 59 -4.34 13.99 14.41
N SER A 60 -4.38 12.77 13.86
CA SER A 60 -5.49 11.83 13.99
C SER A 60 -5.76 11.41 15.43
N ARG A 61 -7.02 11.46 15.85
CA ARG A 61 -7.46 11.17 17.23
C ARG A 61 -8.07 9.79 17.41
N SER A 62 -8.51 9.16 16.33
CA SER A 62 -9.06 7.80 16.33
C SER A 62 -8.42 6.94 15.23
N LEU A 63 -8.58 5.61 15.33
CA LEU A 63 -8.14 4.68 14.29
C LEU A 63 -8.83 5.01 12.94
N LYS A 64 -10.11 5.39 12.98
CA LYS A 64 -10.87 5.76 11.79
C LYS A 64 -10.25 6.98 11.09
N ASP A 65 -9.85 8.00 11.86
CA ASP A 65 -9.21 9.20 11.34
C ASP A 65 -7.84 8.87 10.74
N ALA A 66 -7.02 8.08 11.45
CA ALA A 66 -5.70 7.66 10.97
C ALA A 66 -5.78 6.84 9.67
N VAL A 67 -6.77 5.97 9.56
CA VAL A 67 -7.04 5.21 8.31
C VAL A 67 -7.48 6.14 7.18
N ALA A 68 -8.35 7.11 7.46
CA ALA A 68 -8.82 8.07 6.47
C ALA A 68 -7.69 8.97 5.98
N GLU A 69 -6.86 9.48 6.89
CA GLU A 69 -5.69 10.31 6.59
C GLU A 69 -4.65 9.52 5.79
N TYR A 70 -4.35 8.28 6.19
CA TYR A 70 -3.48 7.38 5.45
C TYR A 70 -3.93 7.21 3.99
N ARG A 71 -5.22 6.91 3.78
CA ARG A 71 -5.81 6.74 2.44
C ARG A 71 -5.77 8.04 1.65
N ARG A 72 -6.07 9.18 2.30
CA ARG A 72 -6.03 10.50 1.67
C ARG A 72 -4.63 10.83 1.17
N ARG A 73 -3.61 10.59 2.01
CA ARG A 73 -2.21 10.97 1.78
C ARG A 73 -1.52 10.04 0.78
N TYR A 74 -1.57 8.72 0.99
CA TYR A 74 -0.77 7.77 0.22
C TYR A 74 -1.53 7.08 -0.92
N LYS A 75 -2.86 7.30 -1.01
CA LYS A 75 -3.72 6.60 -1.98
C LYS A 75 -3.54 5.07 -1.91
N LEU A 76 -3.40 4.57 -0.68
CA LEU A 76 -3.24 3.15 -0.37
C LEU A 76 -4.17 2.76 0.80
N PRO A 77 -4.63 1.52 0.88
CA PRO A 77 -5.12 0.96 2.13
C PRO A 77 -3.96 0.87 3.13
N PRO A 78 -4.21 1.06 4.43
CA PRO A 78 -3.21 0.77 5.44
C PRO A 78 -2.72 -0.69 5.36
N PRO A 79 -1.46 -0.99 5.73
CA PRO A 79 -0.94 -2.35 5.72
C PRO A 79 -1.70 -3.27 6.70
N PRO A 80 -1.61 -4.60 6.53
CA PRO A 80 -2.08 -5.53 7.55
C PRO A 80 -1.51 -5.19 8.93
N HIS A 81 -2.33 -5.37 9.97
CA HIS A 81 -2.04 -5.03 11.37
C HIS A 81 -1.84 -3.53 11.66
N PHE A 82 -2.31 -2.65 10.79
CA PHE A 82 -2.29 -1.21 11.05
C PHE A 82 -3.07 -0.81 12.32
N ASP A 83 -4.16 -1.53 12.64
CA ASP A 83 -4.89 -1.35 13.90
C ASP A 83 -4.01 -1.65 15.12
N LYS A 84 -3.18 -2.70 15.03
CA LYS A 84 -2.23 -3.07 16.10
C LYS A 84 -1.17 -1.99 16.25
N TRP A 85 -0.63 -1.49 15.14
CA TRP A 85 0.29 -0.36 15.14
C TRP A 85 -0.33 0.90 15.75
N TYR A 86 -1.56 1.27 15.36
CA TYR A 86 -2.23 2.45 15.91
C TYR A 86 -2.43 2.34 17.43
N HIS A 87 -2.93 1.20 17.92
CA HIS A 87 -3.10 0.99 19.35
C HIS A 87 -1.76 0.96 20.09
N PHE A 88 -0.71 0.41 19.47
CA PHE A 88 0.64 0.43 20.01
C PHE A 88 1.16 1.87 20.14
N ALA A 89 1.03 2.69 19.09
CA ALA A 89 1.40 4.11 19.08
C ALA A 89 0.65 4.93 20.15
N LYS A 90 -0.67 4.74 20.25
CA LYS A 90 -1.48 5.43 21.27
C LYS A 90 -1.11 5.02 22.69
N LYS A 91 -0.86 3.72 22.93
CA LYS A 91 -0.42 3.22 24.25
C LYS A 91 0.94 3.78 24.66
N ARG A 92 1.83 4.00 23.69
CA ARG A 92 3.18 4.55 23.90
C ARG A 92 3.21 6.08 23.99
N GLY A 93 2.07 6.75 23.74
CA GLY A 93 1.98 8.20 23.83
C GLY A 93 2.76 8.92 22.74
N VAL A 94 2.71 8.43 21.50
CA VAL A 94 3.32 9.11 20.36
C VAL A 94 2.50 10.35 20.00
N GLU A 95 3.19 11.47 19.79
CA GLU A 95 2.58 12.77 19.48
C GLU A 95 2.15 12.88 17.99
N LEU A 96 2.98 12.37 17.07
CA LEU A 96 2.77 12.47 15.62
C LEU A 96 2.28 11.13 15.03
N ILE A 97 0.97 10.97 14.91
CA ILE A 97 0.35 9.75 14.39
C ILE A 97 0.39 9.68 12.86
N ASP A 98 0.37 10.82 12.17
CA ASP A 98 0.20 10.85 10.72
C ASP A 98 1.50 11.15 9.94
N GLU A 99 2.57 11.55 10.63
CA GLU A 99 3.80 12.03 9.98
C GLU A 99 4.82 10.89 9.80
N PHE A 100 4.60 10.05 8.78
CA PHE A 100 5.47 8.91 8.40
C PHE A 100 5.82 8.92 6.90
N ASP A 101 5.88 10.11 6.30
CA ASP A 101 6.00 10.30 4.86
C ASP A 101 7.32 9.78 4.29
N GLY A 102 8.40 9.91 5.05
CA GLY A 102 9.69 9.33 4.72
C GLY A 102 9.59 7.83 4.41
N ILE A 103 8.81 7.07 5.18
CA ILE A 103 8.61 5.63 4.94
C ILE A 103 7.95 5.41 3.57
N TYR A 104 6.89 6.15 3.25
CA TYR A 104 6.22 6.04 1.95
C TYR A 104 7.18 6.37 0.80
N HIS A 105 7.91 7.47 0.89
CA HIS A 105 8.81 7.92 -0.18
C HIS A 105 9.97 6.95 -0.41
N MET A 106 10.56 6.37 0.64
CA MET A 106 11.65 5.40 0.52
C MET A 106 11.18 4.07 -0.09
N LEU A 107 9.96 3.64 0.22
CA LEU A 107 9.41 2.37 -0.24
C LEU A 107 8.72 2.46 -1.61
N LEU A 108 8.43 3.68 -2.09
CA LEU A 108 7.72 3.92 -3.34
C LEU A 108 8.38 3.24 -4.56
N PRO A 109 9.70 3.33 -4.82
CA PRO A 109 10.31 2.66 -5.97
C PRO A 109 10.16 1.13 -5.94
N PHE A 110 10.13 0.53 -4.75
CA PHE A 110 10.02 -0.93 -4.58
C PHE A 110 8.64 -1.48 -4.98
N TRP A 111 7.60 -0.64 -5.01
CA TRP A 111 6.28 -1.05 -5.50
C TRP A 111 6.26 -1.45 -6.97
N ALA A 112 7.26 -1.04 -7.76
CA ALA A 112 7.40 -1.43 -9.16
C ALA A 112 7.73 -2.93 -9.33
N LEU A 113 8.53 -3.49 -8.42
CA LEU A 113 9.03 -4.86 -8.49
C LEU A 113 8.02 -5.84 -7.91
N GLU A 114 7.95 -7.08 -8.39
CA GLU A 114 7.17 -8.14 -7.73
C GLU A 114 7.73 -8.53 -6.35
N PRO A 115 6.90 -9.00 -5.39
CA PRO A 115 7.36 -9.40 -4.05
C PRO A 115 8.54 -10.38 -4.08
N ALA A 116 8.45 -11.41 -4.93
CA ALA A 116 9.48 -12.43 -5.08
C ALA A 116 10.83 -11.85 -5.56
N VAL A 117 10.81 -10.80 -6.38
CA VAL A 117 12.03 -10.14 -6.87
C VAL A 117 12.73 -9.38 -5.75
N ILE A 118 11.96 -8.69 -4.89
CA ILE A 118 12.51 -7.98 -3.72
C ILE A 118 13.18 -9.00 -2.78
N ARG A 119 12.49 -10.12 -2.49
CA ARG A 119 13.04 -11.21 -1.67
C ARG A 119 14.28 -11.84 -2.30
N GLU A 120 14.28 -12.07 -3.61
CA GLU A 120 15.45 -12.61 -4.34
C GLU A 120 16.66 -11.69 -4.25
N ARG A 121 16.48 -10.39 -4.50
CA ARG A 121 17.56 -9.39 -4.39
C ARG A 121 18.11 -9.29 -2.97
N THR A 122 17.25 -9.41 -1.97
CA THR A 122 17.67 -9.49 -0.56
C THR A 122 18.52 -10.73 -0.33
N ARG A 123 18.07 -11.92 -0.78
CA ARG A 123 18.82 -13.18 -0.67
C ARG A 123 20.17 -13.14 -1.37
N GLU A 124 20.25 -12.54 -2.55
CA GLU A 124 21.50 -12.34 -3.27
C GLU A 124 22.47 -11.45 -2.49
N ALA A 125 21.99 -10.32 -1.95
CA ALA A 125 22.80 -9.39 -1.18
C ALA A 125 23.37 -10.01 0.12
N ILE A 126 22.55 -10.76 0.86
CA ILE A 126 22.97 -11.41 2.12
C ILE A 126 23.74 -12.71 1.92
N GLY A 127 23.64 -13.31 0.73
CA GLY A 127 24.32 -14.57 0.37
C GLY A 127 25.77 -14.39 -0.09
N TYR A 128 26.28 -13.17 -0.07
CA TYR A 128 27.67 -12.82 -0.37
C TYR A 128 28.23 -11.92 0.74
N ASP A 129 29.55 -11.87 0.91
CA ASP A 129 30.21 -11.00 1.89
C ASP A 129 30.21 -9.51 1.44
N ASN A 130 29.05 -8.88 1.60
CA ASN A 130 28.78 -7.49 1.23
C ASN A 130 28.86 -6.52 2.41
N ALA A 131 29.50 -6.92 3.52
CA ALA A 131 29.57 -6.14 4.75
C ALA A 131 28.15 -5.75 5.26
N LEU A 132 27.29 -6.76 5.42
CA LEU A 132 25.91 -6.60 5.89
C LEU A 132 25.69 -7.38 7.19
N ILE A 133 24.80 -6.88 8.05
CA ILE A 133 24.19 -7.66 9.13
C ILE A 133 22.83 -8.14 8.66
N VAL A 134 22.47 -9.37 9.00
CA VAL A 134 21.27 -10.03 8.48
C VAL A 134 20.38 -10.47 9.63
N ALA A 135 19.15 -9.97 9.67
CA ALA A 135 18.11 -10.48 10.57
C ALA A 135 17.09 -11.32 9.78
N ARG A 136 16.84 -12.55 10.24
CA ARG A 136 15.79 -13.42 9.68
C ARG A 136 14.67 -13.58 10.68
N ILE A 137 13.50 -13.08 10.31
CA ILE A 137 12.27 -13.17 11.11
C ILE A 137 11.43 -14.31 10.58
N ARG A 138 11.07 -15.27 11.44
CA ARG A 138 10.13 -16.35 11.13
C ARG A 138 9.15 -16.53 12.27
N ASN A 139 7.88 -16.75 11.95
CA ASN A 139 6.82 -17.00 12.92
C ASN A 139 6.80 -15.97 14.08
N GLY A 140 7.05 -14.70 13.75
CA GLY A 140 7.08 -13.62 14.73
C GLY A 140 8.28 -13.65 15.69
N GLN A 141 9.41 -14.23 15.31
CA GLN A 141 10.66 -14.25 16.10
C GLN A 141 11.90 -14.05 15.22
N VAL A 142 12.95 -13.45 15.77
CA VAL A 142 14.28 -13.43 15.11
C VAL A 142 14.91 -14.80 15.30
N VAL A 143 15.03 -15.57 14.23
CA VAL A 143 15.58 -16.94 14.29
C VAL A 143 17.11 -16.90 14.36
N LYS A 144 17.73 -15.99 13.61
CA LYS A 144 19.19 -15.87 13.57
C LYS A 144 19.64 -14.50 13.05
N MET A 145 20.65 -13.94 13.72
CA MET A 145 21.41 -12.76 13.30
C MET A 145 22.81 -13.21 12.84
N ASP A 146 23.24 -12.83 11.63
CA ASP A 146 24.59 -13.12 11.10
C ASP A 146 25.21 -11.85 10.49
N GLY A 147 26.51 -11.87 10.21
CA GLY A 147 27.21 -10.80 9.47
C GLY A 147 27.77 -9.67 10.35
N GLY A 148 28.54 -8.76 9.75
CA GLY A 148 29.19 -7.62 10.41
C GLY A 148 30.45 -7.90 11.23
N GLY A 149 30.76 -9.15 11.59
CA GLY A 149 31.95 -9.50 12.40
C GLY A 149 31.88 -9.01 13.87
N ASP A 150 32.92 -9.23 14.65
CA ASP A 150 32.90 -9.03 16.12
C ASP A 150 32.70 -7.56 16.52
N MET A 151 33.22 -6.61 15.74
CA MET A 151 33.08 -5.18 16.02
C MET A 151 31.63 -4.67 16.01
N TYR A 152 30.71 -5.41 15.39
CA TYR A 152 29.29 -5.06 15.29
C TYR A 152 28.38 -5.99 16.11
N GLU A 153 28.93 -6.71 17.08
CA GLU A 153 28.16 -7.52 18.04
C GLU A 153 27.06 -6.69 18.71
N TRP A 154 27.40 -5.46 19.12
CA TRP A 154 26.44 -4.55 19.74
C TRP A 154 25.19 -4.26 18.90
N HIS A 155 25.33 -4.20 17.57
CA HIS A 155 24.21 -3.97 16.67
C HIS A 155 23.35 -5.24 16.61
N ARG A 156 23.99 -6.41 16.48
CA ARG A 156 23.29 -7.70 16.53
C ARG A 156 22.52 -7.94 17.83
N ASP A 157 23.02 -7.42 18.95
CA ASP A 157 22.35 -7.49 20.24
C ASP A 157 21.17 -6.51 20.37
N ALA A 158 21.30 -5.32 19.78
CA ALA A 158 20.28 -4.28 19.85
C ALA A 158 19.05 -4.59 18.98
N THR A 159 19.22 -5.09 17.75
CA THR A 159 18.10 -5.30 16.82
C THR A 159 16.99 -6.21 17.38
N PRO A 160 17.27 -7.37 18.00
CA PRO A 160 16.23 -8.20 18.61
C PRO A 160 15.49 -7.49 19.75
N ILE A 161 16.17 -6.63 20.52
CA ILE A 161 15.56 -5.84 21.60
C ILE A 161 14.55 -4.86 21.01
N MET A 162 14.93 -4.12 19.97
CA MET A 162 14.07 -3.15 19.29
C MET A 162 12.81 -3.80 18.67
N LEU A 163 12.90 -5.06 18.21
CA LEU A 163 11.78 -5.76 17.57
C LEU A 163 10.82 -6.42 18.58
N LYS A 164 11.29 -6.71 19.79
CA LYS A 164 10.66 -7.62 20.77
C LYS A 164 9.17 -7.40 20.99
N GLU A 165 8.74 -6.15 21.09
CA GLU A 165 7.38 -5.82 21.51
C GLU A 165 6.31 -6.02 20.41
N PHE A 166 6.72 -5.91 19.14
CA PHE A 166 5.80 -5.92 17.99
C PHE A 166 6.08 -7.00 16.94
N ILE A 167 7.20 -7.71 17.03
CA ILE A 167 7.62 -8.73 16.04
C ILE A 167 6.56 -9.81 15.74
N ARG A 168 5.70 -10.14 16.72
CA ARG A 168 4.58 -11.09 16.56
C ARG A 168 3.56 -10.71 15.48
N TRP A 169 3.51 -9.45 15.07
CA TRP A 169 2.60 -8.93 14.05
C TRP A 169 3.28 -8.75 12.69
N LEU A 170 4.57 -9.06 12.57
CA LEU A 170 5.29 -8.99 11.31
C LEU A 170 5.17 -10.31 10.54
N PRO A 171 5.17 -10.28 9.20
CA PRO A 171 5.32 -11.49 8.40
C PRO A 171 6.76 -12.03 8.48
N ASP A 172 6.96 -13.23 7.94
CA ASP A 172 8.30 -13.75 7.70
C ASP A 172 9.06 -12.83 6.74
N MET A 173 10.28 -12.44 7.10
CA MET A 173 11.09 -11.52 6.30
C MET A 173 12.58 -11.68 6.58
N ASP A 174 13.39 -11.30 5.58
CA ASP A 174 14.84 -11.16 5.69
C ASP A 174 15.20 -9.67 5.58
N LEU A 175 15.99 -9.17 6.53
CA LEU A 175 16.41 -7.77 6.61
C LEU A 175 17.93 -7.69 6.47
N ALA A 176 18.40 -6.83 5.57
CA ALA A 176 19.81 -6.60 5.29
C ALA A 176 20.21 -5.20 5.78
N PHE A 177 20.99 -5.12 6.85
CA PHE A 177 21.45 -3.87 7.45
C PHE A 177 22.86 -3.52 6.97
N ASN A 178 23.01 -2.29 6.49
CA ASN A 178 24.30 -1.71 6.17
C ASN A 178 25.12 -1.50 7.45
N ILE A 179 26.39 -1.92 7.42
CA ILE A 179 27.32 -1.67 8.54
C ILE A 179 28.19 -0.44 8.30
N HIS A 180 28.31 0.02 7.06
CA HIS A 180 29.07 1.22 6.74
C HIS A 180 28.29 2.49 7.10
N ASP A 181 29.04 3.57 7.32
CA ASP A 181 28.48 4.91 7.51
C ASP A 181 27.84 5.39 6.20
N GLU A 182 28.49 5.12 5.07
CA GLU A 182 28.05 5.54 3.74
C GLU A 182 26.90 4.67 3.17
N PRO A 183 25.90 5.28 2.50
CA PRO A 183 24.76 4.58 1.90
C PRO A 183 25.14 3.76 0.66
N ARG A 184 24.27 2.82 0.26
CA ARG A 184 24.65 1.66 -0.57
C ARG A 184 23.89 1.54 -1.89
N VAL A 185 22.73 2.19 -2.05
CA VAL A 185 21.83 1.96 -3.19
C VAL A 185 21.58 3.26 -3.93
N VAL A 186 22.04 3.36 -5.18
CA VAL A 186 21.81 4.54 -6.03
C VAL A 186 21.49 4.14 -7.46
N LEU A 187 20.30 4.52 -7.95
CA LEU A 187 19.83 4.14 -9.29
C LEU A 187 20.07 5.24 -10.32
N GLN A 188 20.26 4.86 -11.58
CA GLN A 188 20.15 5.83 -12.68
C GLN A 188 18.76 6.49 -12.68
N HIS A 189 18.71 7.80 -12.96
CA HIS A 189 17.48 8.58 -12.90
C HIS A 189 16.34 7.97 -13.73
N ASP A 190 16.59 7.57 -14.97
CA ASP A 190 15.56 7.01 -15.85
C ASP A 190 14.98 5.71 -15.29
N ASP A 191 15.82 4.88 -14.65
CA ASP A 191 15.38 3.65 -14.00
C ASP A 191 14.56 3.96 -12.74
N LEU A 192 15.02 4.89 -11.90
CA LEU A 192 14.29 5.32 -10.71
C LEU A 192 12.92 5.90 -11.09
N SER A 193 12.88 6.81 -12.07
CA SER A 193 11.66 7.42 -12.60
C SER A 193 10.72 6.35 -13.15
N ARG A 194 11.23 5.37 -13.91
CA ARG A 194 10.43 4.24 -14.39
C ARG A 194 9.84 3.41 -13.25
N HIS A 195 10.60 3.13 -12.18
CA HIS A 195 10.08 2.43 -11.00
C HIS A 195 8.96 3.24 -10.33
N VAL A 196 9.18 4.54 -10.11
CA VAL A 196 8.19 5.43 -9.49
C VAL A 196 6.91 5.53 -10.34
N THR A 197 7.02 5.64 -11.67
CA THR A 197 5.87 5.66 -12.58
C THR A 197 5.10 4.36 -12.54
N ILE A 198 5.77 3.21 -12.65
CA ILE A 198 5.10 1.89 -12.55
C ILE A 198 4.41 1.72 -11.19
N ALA A 199 5.05 2.18 -10.11
CA ALA A 199 4.44 2.18 -8.78
C ALA A 199 3.16 3.02 -8.76
N LYS A 200 3.24 4.32 -9.09
CA LYS A 200 2.11 5.26 -9.00
C LYS A 200 0.97 4.98 -9.97
N ASP A 201 1.28 4.57 -11.20
CA ASP A 201 0.30 4.52 -12.27
C ASP A 201 -0.34 3.12 -12.42
N SER A 202 0.31 2.08 -11.89
CA SER A 202 -0.16 0.69 -12.03
C SER A 202 -0.31 -0.01 -10.69
N ASN A 203 0.77 -0.13 -9.91
CA ASN A 203 0.78 -1.06 -8.78
C ASN A 203 0.08 -0.52 -7.53
N LEU A 204 0.23 0.77 -7.21
CA LEU A 204 -0.48 1.41 -6.09
C LEU A 204 -1.99 1.49 -6.35
N PRO A 205 -2.49 1.91 -7.53
CA PRO A 205 -3.94 1.90 -7.81
C PRO A 205 -4.54 0.49 -7.74
N ARG A 206 -3.82 -0.53 -8.21
CA ARG A 206 -4.24 -1.94 -8.08
C ARG A 206 -4.35 -2.38 -6.63
N ALA A 207 -3.39 -2.00 -5.78
CA ALA A 207 -3.45 -2.27 -4.35
C ALA A 207 -4.57 -1.46 -3.65
N TYR A 208 -4.83 -0.24 -4.11
CA TYR A 208 -5.89 0.62 -3.57
C TYR A 208 -7.29 0.07 -3.83
N ASN A 209 -7.52 -0.39 -5.05
CA ASN A 209 -8.80 -0.91 -5.50
C ASN A 209 -8.95 -2.42 -5.24
N ALA A 210 -8.14 -3.01 -4.36
CA ALA A 210 -8.24 -4.43 -4.05
C ALA A 210 -9.57 -4.73 -3.34
N ASP A 211 -10.39 -5.62 -3.93
CA ASP A 211 -11.78 -5.86 -3.55
C ASP A 211 -11.98 -6.43 -2.13
N LYS A 212 -10.93 -7.00 -1.53
CA LYS A 212 -10.94 -7.46 -0.14
C LYS A 212 -9.61 -7.19 0.56
N LEU A 213 -9.60 -6.16 1.38
CA LEU A 213 -8.49 -5.88 2.29
C LEU A 213 -8.56 -6.84 3.47
N THR A 214 -7.62 -7.78 3.57
CA THR A 214 -7.47 -8.62 4.75
C THR A 214 -6.52 -7.98 5.73
N ASN A 215 -6.89 -7.95 7.01
CA ASN A 215 -6.01 -7.47 8.08
C ASN A 215 -5.04 -8.57 8.55
N SER A 216 -4.42 -9.28 7.61
CA SER A 216 -3.47 -10.37 7.85
C SER A 216 -2.50 -10.50 6.68
N PHE A 217 -1.25 -10.83 6.96
CA PHE A 217 -0.26 -11.18 5.95
C PHE A 217 -0.49 -12.60 5.38
N SER A 218 0.10 -12.88 4.21
CA SER A 218 0.14 -14.21 3.63
C SER A 218 0.93 -15.18 4.52
N ALA A 219 0.71 -16.49 4.33
CA ALA A 219 1.63 -17.49 4.86
C ALA A 219 3.05 -17.27 4.31
N ARG A 220 4.05 -17.90 4.94
CA ARG A 220 5.45 -17.83 4.49
C ARG A 220 5.56 -18.16 3.00
N PRO A 221 6.10 -17.25 2.17
CA PRO A 221 6.34 -17.49 0.76
C PRO A 221 7.22 -18.72 0.52
N ALA A 222 6.94 -19.47 -0.55
CA ALA A 222 7.64 -20.73 -0.85
C ALA A 222 9.14 -20.54 -1.13
N ASP A 223 9.55 -19.35 -1.54
CA ASP A 223 10.95 -18.97 -1.78
C ASP A 223 11.69 -18.52 -0.51
N MET A 224 11.02 -18.44 0.65
CA MET A 224 11.67 -18.21 1.94
C MET A 224 11.89 -19.53 2.71
N GLY A 225 13.15 -19.79 3.05
CA GLY A 225 13.54 -20.94 3.86
C GLY A 225 13.19 -20.81 5.34
N ASP A 226 13.64 -21.78 6.15
CA ASP A 226 13.46 -21.82 7.61
C ASP A 226 14.23 -20.74 8.39
N GLY A 227 15.10 -19.98 7.71
CA GLY A 227 15.92 -18.94 8.31
C GLY A 227 17.24 -19.44 8.91
N VAL A 228 17.52 -20.76 8.89
CA VAL A 228 18.74 -21.32 9.49
C VAL A 228 19.95 -21.16 8.56
N ARG A 229 19.74 -21.37 7.26
CA ARG A 229 20.79 -21.27 6.23
C ARG A 229 20.47 -20.18 5.22
N ILE A 230 21.52 -19.50 4.77
CA ILE A 230 21.46 -18.56 3.66
C ILE A 230 22.04 -19.25 2.43
N LYS A 231 21.41 -19.07 1.28
CA LYS A 231 21.96 -19.54 0.00
C LYS A 231 23.20 -18.70 -0.31
N GLU A 232 24.34 -19.35 -0.48
CA GLU A 232 25.57 -18.67 -0.89
C GLU A 232 25.53 -18.30 -2.38
N TYR A 233 26.05 -17.12 -2.70
CA TYR A 233 26.23 -16.60 -4.06
C TYR A 233 27.72 -16.41 -4.34
N LYS A 234 28.12 -16.57 -5.61
CA LYS A 234 29.53 -16.44 -6.04
C LYS A 234 29.90 -15.05 -6.53
N THR A 235 28.90 -14.19 -6.74
CA THR A 235 29.05 -12.86 -7.34
C THR A 235 28.29 -11.84 -6.49
N THR A 236 28.71 -10.58 -6.59
CA THR A 236 28.05 -9.44 -5.94
C THR A 236 27.68 -8.36 -6.96
N ARG A 237 26.64 -7.58 -6.62
CA ARG A 237 26.20 -6.37 -7.35
C ARG A 237 26.74 -5.08 -6.75
N PHE A 238 27.59 -5.17 -5.73
CA PHE A 238 28.20 -4.02 -5.07
C PHE A 238 29.59 -3.74 -5.64
N ASN A 239 29.79 -2.53 -6.16
CA ASN A 239 31.05 -2.03 -6.65
C ASN A 239 31.75 -1.24 -5.53
N ARG A 240 33.06 -1.46 -5.31
CA ARG A 240 33.83 -0.82 -4.23
C ARG A 240 34.70 0.33 -4.77
N PHE A 241 34.51 1.53 -4.22
CA PHE A 241 35.22 2.76 -4.62
C PHE A 241 35.79 3.55 -3.43
N ALA A 242 36.23 2.86 -2.37
CA ALA A 242 36.83 3.51 -1.21
C ALA A 242 37.98 4.47 -1.62
N HIS A 243 38.03 5.64 -0.96
CA HIS A 243 39.04 6.70 -1.17
C HIS A 243 39.10 7.28 -2.60
N GLN A 244 38.04 7.13 -3.39
CA GLN A 244 37.89 7.71 -4.72
C GLN A 244 36.75 8.74 -4.74
N SER A 245 36.72 9.60 -5.76
CA SER A 245 35.57 10.50 -5.96
C SER A 245 34.32 9.72 -6.28
N THR A 246 33.26 10.02 -5.53
CA THR A 246 31.97 9.35 -5.61
C THR A 246 30.88 10.26 -6.13
N TRP A 247 31.20 11.53 -6.44
CA TRP A 247 30.23 12.52 -6.90
C TRP A 247 29.46 12.04 -8.14
N SER A 248 30.18 11.57 -9.16
CA SER A 248 29.59 11.04 -10.39
C SER A 248 28.60 9.91 -10.11
N SER A 249 28.92 8.99 -9.19
CA SER A 249 28.05 7.88 -8.79
C SER A 249 26.89 8.33 -7.89
N SER A 250 27.10 9.34 -7.05
CA SER A 250 26.12 9.82 -6.07
C SER A 250 24.99 10.62 -6.73
N ARG A 251 25.29 11.36 -7.80
CA ARG A 251 24.31 12.21 -8.50
C ARG A 251 23.48 11.51 -9.58
N ILE A 252 23.69 10.21 -9.83
CA ILE A 252 23.07 9.54 -11.00
C ILE A 252 21.54 9.45 -10.91
N SER A 253 20.97 9.44 -9.71
CA SER A 253 19.51 9.45 -9.49
C SER A 253 18.87 10.81 -9.74
N CYS A 254 19.67 11.88 -9.82
CA CYS A 254 19.17 13.22 -10.03
C CYS A 254 18.61 13.40 -11.46
N PRO A 255 17.49 14.12 -11.63
CA PRO A 255 16.92 14.46 -12.93
C PRO A 255 17.91 15.16 -13.86
N LEU A 256 17.79 14.94 -15.17
CA LEU A 256 18.70 15.56 -16.15
C LEU A 256 18.63 17.10 -16.17
N ASP A 257 17.49 17.67 -15.78
CA ASP A 257 17.23 19.10 -15.68
C ASP A 257 17.56 19.70 -14.29
N SER A 258 17.97 18.88 -13.32
CA SER A 258 18.42 19.37 -12.01
C SER A 258 19.73 20.16 -12.12
N ALA A 259 20.00 21.05 -11.15
CA ALA A 259 21.21 21.88 -11.13
C ALA A 259 22.49 21.04 -11.29
N VAL A 260 22.54 19.86 -10.66
CA VAL A 260 23.71 18.96 -10.69
C VAL A 260 23.90 18.20 -12.00
N ARG A 261 22.89 18.16 -12.88
CA ARG A 261 22.94 17.44 -14.17
C ARG A 261 22.89 18.38 -15.37
N ALA A 262 22.25 19.54 -15.24
CA ALA A 262 22.07 20.50 -16.31
C ALA A 262 23.37 21.24 -16.66
N CYS A 263 24.23 21.47 -15.66
CA CYS A 263 25.50 22.16 -15.85
C CYS A 263 26.60 21.19 -16.33
N LEU A 264 27.22 21.53 -17.46
CA LEU A 264 28.26 20.73 -18.14
C LEU A 264 29.69 21.25 -17.87
N ASN A 265 29.83 22.34 -17.14
CA ASN A 265 31.12 22.95 -16.82
C ASN A 265 31.63 22.47 -15.46
N ASP A 266 32.93 22.60 -15.20
CA ASP A 266 33.55 22.19 -13.93
C ASP A 266 33.16 23.05 -12.71
N SER A 267 32.40 24.13 -12.91
CA SER A 267 31.93 25.04 -11.86
C SER A 267 30.45 25.34 -12.05
N CYS A 268 29.62 24.60 -11.34
CA CYS A 268 28.16 24.73 -11.37
C CYS A 268 27.68 25.43 -10.10
N GLU A 269 26.76 26.38 -10.26
CA GLU A 269 26.15 27.09 -9.15
C GLU A 269 25.05 26.24 -8.51
N ASP A 270 24.88 26.40 -7.20
CA ASP A 270 23.78 25.82 -6.46
C ASP A 270 22.46 26.51 -6.83
N ASP A 271 21.38 25.74 -6.87
CA ASP A 271 20.02 26.27 -6.95
C ASP A 271 19.59 26.80 -5.57
N MET A 272 20.21 27.92 -5.19
CA MET A 272 19.92 28.60 -3.93
C MET A 272 18.43 28.94 -3.82
N ALA A 273 17.76 29.24 -4.93
CA ALA A 273 16.35 29.61 -4.91
C ALA A 273 15.43 28.50 -4.35
N ALA A 274 15.85 27.23 -4.46
CA ALA A 274 15.13 26.08 -3.92
C ALA A 274 15.15 26.01 -2.38
N TYR A 275 16.19 26.55 -1.73
CA TYR A 275 16.40 26.37 -0.29
C TYR A 275 16.76 27.61 0.53
N SER A 276 17.10 28.71 -0.12
CA SER A 276 17.48 29.99 0.50
C SER A 276 17.20 31.17 -0.45
N ASN A 277 16.14 31.92 -0.18
CA ASN A 277 15.87 33.22 -0.80
C ASN A 277 16.14 34.40 0.14
N LEU A 278 16.88 34.15 1.23
CA LEU A 278 17.13 35.10 2.29
C LEU A 278 18.58 35.62 2.23
N PRO A 279 18.86 36.83 2.76
CA PRO A 279 20.22 37.35 2.90
C PRO A 279 21.14 36.35 3.61
N LEU A 280 22.43 36.41 3.33
CA LEU A 280 23.46 35.56 3.93
C LEU A 280 23.30 34.04 3.71
N GLY A 281 22.30 33.58 2.96
CA GLY A 281 22.12 32.15 2.68
C GLY A 281 21.35 31.38 3.76
N PHE A 282 20.52 32.05 4.59
CA PHE A 282 19.72 31.34 5.59
C PHE A 282 18.81 30.27 4.95
N ILE A 283 18.95 29.04 5.42
CA ILE A 283 18.20 27.89 4.91
C ILE A 283 16.74 28.00 5.37
N SER A 284 15.83 28.27 4.43
CA SER A 284 14.38 28.25 4.66
C SER A 284 13.75 26.90 4.35
N ASN A 285 14.38 26.06 3.51
CA ASN A 285 13.90 24.72 3.17
C ASN A 285 15.01 23.67 3.27
N THR A 286 15.12 23.03 4.44
CA THR A 286 16.14 22.01 4.73
C THR A 286 16.01 20.76 3.84
N SER A 287 14.80 20.36 3.46
CA SER A 287 14.59 19.22 2.57
C SER A 287 15.20 19.47 1.19
N ALA A 288 15.09 20.69 0.67
CA ALA A 288 15.70 21.09 -0.59
C ALA A 288 17.22 21.28 -0.48
N PHE A 289 17.72 21.85 0.63
CA PHE A 289 19.16 22.02 0.87
C PHE A 289 19.90 20.67 0.95
N THR A 290 19.33 19.71 1.68
CA THR A 290 19.88 18.34 1.80
C THR A 290 19.69 17.51 0.52
N ASP A 291 18.94 18.02 -0.46
CA ASP A 291 18.84 17.37 -1.76
C ASP A 291 20.02 17.72 -2.64
N ILE A 292 20.94 16.78 -2.80
CA ILE A 292 22.18 16.98 -3.55
C ILE A 292 21.93 17.34 -5.02
N CYS A 293 20.73 17.08 -5.54
CA CYS A 293 20.36 17.45 -6.90
C CYS A 293 20.28 18.98 -7.11
N ASN A 294 20.13 19.75 -6.02
CA ASN A 294 20.08 21.20 -6.01
C ASN A 294 21.43 21.86 -5.73
N SER A 295 22.43 21.11 -5.24
CA SER A 295 23.67 21.70 -4.69
C SER A 295 24.92 21.12 -5.36
N PRO A 296 25.26 21.50 -6.60
CA PRO A 296 26.47 21.04 -7.27
C PRO A 296 27.76 21.29 -6.49
N SER A 297 27.80 22.34 -5.67
CA SER A 297 28.97 22.70 -4.86
C SER A 297 29.38 21.61 -3.87
N PHE A 298 28.48 20.69 -3.52
CA PHE A 298 28.78 19.57 -2.62
C PHE A 298 29.90 18.66 -3.14
N GLU A 299 30.10 18.57 -4.47
CA GLU A 299 31.23 17.88 -5.09
C GLU A 299 32.58 18.25 -4.46
N THR A 300 32.77 19.55 -4.20
CA THR A 300 34.05 20.12 -3.75
C THR A 300 33.96 20.75 -2.37
N SER A 301 32.84 20.56 -1.66
CA SER A 301 32.62 21.14 -0.34
C SER A 301 32.23 20.12 0.72
N PHE A 302 31.94 18.87 0.34
CA PHE A 302 31.54 17.81 1.27
C PHE A 302 32.35 16.53 1.06
N GLY A 303 32.89 15.98 2.15
CA GLY A 303 33.98 15.00 2.07
C GLY A 303 33.56 13.61 1.59
N MET A 304 32.29 13.23 1.79
CA MET A 304 31.72 11.99 1.25
C MET A 304 31.83 11.93 -0.28
N PHE A 305 31.68 13.07 -0.97
CA PHE A 305 31.69 13.12 -2.44
C PHE A 305 33.09 13.28 -3.03
N ASP A 306 34.00 13.94 -2.31
CA ASP A 306 35.40 14.05 -2.72
C ASP A 306 36.09 12.69 -2.62
N ARG A 307 36.13 12.07 -1.41
CA ARG A 307 36.72 10.75 -1.17
C ARG A 307 36.18 10.17 0.16
N PRO A 308 35.18 9.29 0.20
CA PRO A 308 34.71 8.70 1.45
C PRO A 308 35.67 7.60 1.94
N ASN A 309 35.53 7.20 3.21
CA ASN A 309 36.39 6.15 3.78
C ASN A 309 35.99 4.76 3.30
N ALA A 310 34.69 4.49 3.17
CA ALA A 310 34.16 3.33 2.49
C ALA A 310 33.09 3.76 1.47
N PHE A 311 32.97 3.04 0.37
CA PHE A 311 31.89 3.27 -0.59
C PHE A 311 31.72 2.02 -1.43
N ASP A 312 30.86 1.12 -0.97
CA ASP A 312 30.38 0.05 -1.83
C ASP A 312 28.93 0.27 -2.18
N VAL A 313 28.67 0.33 -3.48
CA VAL A 313 27.41 0.83 -4.01
C VAL A 313 26.87 -0.13 -5.06
N THR A 314 25.55 -0.25 -5.11
CA THR A 314 24.85 -0.95 -6.19
C THR A 314 23.98 0.01 -6.99
N HIS A 315 23.84 -0.30 -8.28
CA HIS A 315 22.95 0.42 -9.21
C HIS A 315 21.63 -0.31 -9.45
N ASP A 316 21.41 -1.43 -8.75
CA ASP A 316 20.15 -2.14 -8.71
C ASP A 316 19.36 -1.77 -7.45
N LEU A 317 18.03 -1.70 -7.56
CA LEU A 317 17.17 -1.47 -6.39
C LEU A 317 17.14 -2.70 -5.47
N ILE A 318 17.98 -2.71 -4.44
CA ILE A 318 18.10 -3.75 -3.40
C ILE A 318 17.65 -3.14 -2.07
N PRO A 319 16.82 -3.82 -1.25
CA PRO A 319 16.34 -3.28 0.02
C PRO A 319 17.42 -3.37 1.11
N ILE A 320 18.30 -2.37 1.16
CA ILE A 320 19.33 -2.23 2.19
C ILE A 320 18.86 -1.22 3.25
N PHE A 321 18.91 -1.62 4.52
CA PHE A 321 18.53 -0.81 5.66
C PHE A 321 19.74 -0.05 6.19
N SER A 322 19.70 1.29 6.17
CA SER A 322 20.81 2.17 6.56
C SER A 322 20.35 3.13 7.66
N GLN A 323 21.27 3.52 8.55
CA GLN A 323 20.95 4.41 9.68
C GLN A 323 20.77 5.87 9.23
N SER A 324 21.45 6.24 8.14
CA SER A 324 21.32 7.52 7.46
C SER A 324 21.58 7.36 5.97
N LYS A 325 21.18 8.36 5.16
CA LYS A 325 21.46 8.36 3.71
C LYS A 325 21.43 9.77 3.12
N VAL A 326 21.94 9.92 1.91
CA VAL A 326 21.81 11.13 1.08
C VAL A 326 20.58 11.06 0.18
N SER A 327 20.05 12.21 -0.25
CA SER A 327 18.76 12.32 -0.96
C SER A 327 18.64 11.44 -2.20
N SER A 328 19.75 11.28 -2.94
CA SER A 328 19.81 10.51 -4.18
C SER A 328 19.86 9.00 -3.96
N PHE A 329 20.01 8.51 -2.72
CA PHE A 329 20.13 7.08 -2.42
C PHE A 329 18.79 6.45 -2.00
N GLN A 330 18.56 5.21 -2.42
CA GLN A 330 17.34 4.44 -2.21
C GLN A 330 17.43 3.46 -1.03
N ASP A 331 18.46 3.59 -0.17
CA ASP A 331 18.51 2.91 1.12
C ASP A 331 17.24 3.18 1.95
N ILE A 332 16.86 2.19 2.76
CA ILE A 332 15.69 2.25 3.64
C ILE A 332 16.17 2.71 5.02
N LEU A 333 15.78 3.91 5.45
CA LEU A 333 16.16 4.41 6.77
C LEU A 333 15.45 3.63 7.88
N TYR A 334 16.16 3.38 8.97
CA TYR A 334 15.59 2.83 10.20
C TYR A 334 16.18 3.53 11.44
N PRO A 335 15.49 3.50 12.59
CA PRO A 335 16.03 4.08 13.81
C PRO A 335 17.37 3.46 14.19
N SER A 336 18.39 4.30 14.38
CA SER A 336 19.72 3.83 14.68
C SER A 336 19.77 3.10 16.04
N PRO A 337 20.33 1.87 16.09
CA PRO A 337 20.57 1.19 17.36
C PRO A 337 21.56 1.94 18.25
N TRP A 338 22.35 2.87 17.71
CA TRP A 338 23.24 3.75 18.47
C TRP A 338 22.46 4.64 19.44
N TYR A 339 21.38 5.27 18.96
CA TYR A 339 20.49 6.09 19.80
C TYR A 339 19.69 5.21 20.76
N TYR A 340 19.15 4.09 20.28
CA TYR A 340 18.30 3.21 21.07
C TYR A 340 19.01 2.61 22.30
N MET A 341 20.28 2.25 22.13
CA MET A 341 21.11 1.70 23.20
C MET A 341 21.75 2.78 24.08
N HIS A 342 21.40 4.05 23.88
CA HIS A 342 21.94 5.20 24.62
C HIS A 342 23.48 5.19 24.66
N ARG A 343 24.12 4.95 23.50
CA ARG A 343 25.59 4.97 23.38
C ARG A 343 26.19 6.33 23.74
N VAL A 344 25.39 7.38 23.60
CA VAL A 344 25.65 8.72 24.11
C VAL A 344 24.45 9.14 24.94
N THR A 345 24.67 9.52 26.20
CA THR A 345 23.62 9.90 27.15
C THR A 345 23.67 11.39 27.47
N TYR A 346 22.49 11.97 27.66
CA TYR A 346 22.34 13.27 28.32
C TYR A 346 22.37 13.06 29.85
N ASP A 347 23.11 13.91 30.55
CA ASP A 347 23.19 13.93 32.01
C ASP A 347 22.73 15.31 32.51
N PRO A 348 21.54 15.43 33.11
CA PRO A 348 21.02 16.71 33.58
C PRO A 348 21.82 17.30 34.74
N GLU A 349 22.57 16.50 35.50
CA GLU A 349 23.40 17.00 36.61
C GLU A 349 24.65 17.74 36.11
N ARG A 350 25.01 17.53 34.84
CA ARG A 350 26.16 18.17 34.19
C ARG A 350 25.78 19.28 33.22
N ASP A 351 24.48 19.51 33.05
CA ASP A 351 23.96 20.64 32.30
C ASP A 351 23.70 21.82 33.27
N MET A 352 23.47 23.01 32.72
CA MET A 352 23.20 24.22 33.49
C MET A 352 22.06 25.04 32.87
N PRO A 353 21.41 25.92 33.65
CA PRO A 353 20.41 26.84 33.12
C PRO A 353 20.96 27.72 31.98
N TRP A 354 20.10 28.12 31.04
CA TRP A 354 20.43 28.99 29.91
C TRP A 354 21.21 30.25 30.30
N GLU A 355 20.84 30.85 31.43
CA GLU A 355 21.41 32.07 31.98
C GLU A 355 22.88 31.94 32.34
N ASP A 356 23.29 30.76 32.80
CA ASP A 356 24.65 30.48 33.27
C ASP A 356 25.59 30.05 32.13
N LYS A 357 25.03 29.74 30.95
CA LYS A 357 25.79 29.34 29.76
C LYS A 357 26.47 30.52 29.10
N ALA A 358 27.68 30.29 28.62
CA ALA A 358 28.40 31.23 27.77
C ALA A 358 27.71 31.34 26.39
N ALA A 359 27.61 32.56 25.87
CA ALA A 359 27.17 32.82 24.50
C ALA A 359 28.27 32.43 23.49
N THR A 360 28.57 31.15 23.42
CA THR A 360 29.58 30.59 22.52
C THR A 360 29.00 29.40 21.78
N MET A 361 29.46 29.23 20.54
CA MET A 361 29.25 28.04 19.71
C MET A 361 30.37 27.05 19.96
N TYR A 362 29.99 25.85 20.38
CA TYR A 362 30.93 24.82 20.79
C TYR A 362 30.88 23.60 19.90
N TRP A 363 32.06 23.08 19.55
CA TRP A 363 32.23 21.73 19.01
C TRP A 363 33.64 21.18 19.22
N ARG A 364 33.69 19.87 19.42
CA ARG A 364 34.91 19.05 19.45
C ARG A 364 34.68 17.81 18.61
N GLY A 365 35.63 17.48 17.75
CA GLY A 365 35.56 16.26 16.94
C GLY A 365 36.81 16.01 16.12
N SER A 366 36.74 15.01 15.24
CA SER A 366 37.81 14.61 14.34
C SER A 366 37.65 15.17 12.93
N THR A 367 38.71 15.10 12.12
CA THR A 367 38.69 15.39 10.67
C THR A 367 37.98 14.32 9.83
N THR A 368 37.18 13.46 10.46
CA THR A 368 36.41 12.41 9.77
C THR A 368 35.32 13.01 8.90
N GLY A 369 34.90 12.29 7.87
CA GLY A 369 33.88 12.72 6.90
C GLY A 369 34.41 12.90 5.49
N GLY A 370 35.66 12.52 5.27
CA GLY A 370 36.30 12.38 3.97
C GLY A 370 37.77 11.99 4.16
N PHE A 371 38.28 11.16 3.27
CA PHE A 371 39.68 10.79 3.20
C PHE A 371 40.48 11.86 2.44
N SER A 372 41.43 12.52 3.10
CA SER A 372 42.27 13.54 2.46
C SER A 372 43.47 12.94 1.73
N ARG A 373 43.67 13.37 0.49
CA ARG A 373 44.86 13.12 -0.33
C ARG A 373 45.21 14.38 -1.11
N ASP A 374 46.50 14.64 -1.29
CA ASP A 374 47.04 15.75 -2.09
C ASP A 374 46.43 17.13 -1.74
N GLY A 375 46.31 17.42 -0.45
CA GLY A 375 45.77 18.68 0.06
C GLY A 375 44.24 18.79 0.00
N GLY A 376 43.53 17.69 -0.28
CA GLY A 376 42.07 17.63 -0.43
C GLY A 376 41.28 18.09 0.80
N TRP A 377 41.85 17.99 2.00
CA TRP A 377 41.23 18.41 3.27
C TRP A 377 40.72 19.85 3.24
N ARG A 378 41.31 20.74 2.43
CA ARG A 378 40.85 22.14 2.30
C ARG A 378 39.44 22.27 1.71
N ARG A 379 38.96 21.21 1.06
CA ARG A 379 37.63 21.11 0.43
C ARG A 379 36.60 20.41 1.31
N GLN A 380 37.01 19.79 2.40
CA GLN A 380 36.10 19.02 3.26
C GLN A 380 35.31 19.94 4.20
N HIS A 381 34.00 19.71 4.32
CA HIS A 381 33.05 20.54 5.07
C HIS A 381 33.48 20.93 6.50
N ARG A 382 34.00 19.99 7.31
CA ARG A 382 34.46 20.30 8.68
C ARG A 382 35.63 21.28 8.67
N GLN A 383 36.61 21.06 7.81
CA GLN A 383 37.79 21.90 7.65
C GLN A 383 37.41 23.27 7.08
N LYS A 384 36.47 23.33 6.13
CA LYS A 384 35.93 24.59 5.59
C LYS A 384 35.25 25.42 6.68
N PHE A 385 34.41 24.79 7.52
CA PHE A 385 33.80 25.45 8.67
C PHE A 385 34.87 26.05 9.59
N LEU A 386 35.82 25.22 10.06
CA LEU A 386 36.86 25.66 11.01
C LEU A 386 37.79 26.71 10.42
N THR A 387 38.01 26.69 9.10
CA THR A 387 38.83 27.69 8.41
C THR A 387 38.15 29.05 8.40
N LYS A 388 36.84 29.09 8.14
CA LYS A 388 36.16 30.38 7.99
C LYS A 388 35.81 31.06 9.32
N ILE A 389 35.70 30.31 10.42
CA ILE A 389 35.57 30.91 11.76
C ILE A 389 36.90 31.45 12.34
N GLN A 390 38.03 31.31 11.64
CA GLN A 390 39.32 31.84 12.12
C GLN A 390 39.34 33.38 12.19
N PRO A 391 40.08 33.98 13.15
CA PRO A 391 40.07 35.43 13.41
C PRO A 391 40.74 36.30 12.33
N HIS A 392 41.11 35.73 11.18
CA HIS A 392 41.80 36.42 10.09
C HIS A 392 40.90 36.71 8.89
N GLY A 393 39.67 36.18 8.88
CA GLY A 393 38.71 36.34 7.79
C GLY A 393 37.78 37.56 7.94
N GLN A 394 36.85 37.66 6.98
CA GLN A 394 35.71 38.57 7.05
C GLN A 394 34.42 37.74 6.99
N ALA A 395 33.38 38.23 7.64
CA ALA A 395 32.02 37.69 7.55
C ALA A 395 31.05 38.83 7.26
N LYS A 396 29.85 38.46 6.84
CA LYS A 396 28.73 39.40 6.72
C LYS A 396 27.75 39.20 7.87
N VAL A 397 27.20 40.29 8.36
CA VAL A 397 26.16 40.35 9.41
C VAL A 397 25.04 41.28 8.95
N LEU A 398 23.88 41.20 9.60
CA LEU A 398 22.76 42.09 9.34
C LEU A 398 22.71 43.20 10.39
N VAL A 399 22.66 44.45 9.92
CA VAL A 399 22.55 45.63 10.77
C VAL A 399 21.27 46.38 10.42
N TYR A 400 20.52 46.78 11.43
CA TYR A 400 19.27 47.51 11.24
C TYR A 400 19.54 48.99 10.98
N ASP A 401 19.29 49.46 9.76
CA ASP A 401 19.44 50.84 9.36
C ASP A 401 18.11 51.60 9.46
N LYS A 402 18.07 52.58 10.38
CA LYS A 402 16.92 53.47 10.60
C LYS A 402 17.01 54.78 9.81
N LEU A 403 18.14 55.05 9.16
CA LEU A 403 18.53 56.37 8.67
C LEU A 403 18.57 56.47 7.15
N THR A 404 18.68 55.35 6.43
CA THR A 404 18.73 55.33 4.96
C THR A 404 17.55 54.57 4.36
N GLU A 405 17.03 55.03 3.22
CA GLU A 405 15.99 54.31 2.48
C GLU A 405 16.63 53.26 1.53
N PRO A 406 16.13 52.01 1.51
CA PRO A 406 15.00 51.51 2.29
C PRO A 406 15.36 51.23 3.76
N VAL A 407 14.51 51.68 4.69
CA VAL A 407 14.64 51.39 6.13
C VAL A 407 14.50 49.89 6.35
N GLY A 408 15.46 49.28 7.05
CA GLY A 408 15.43 47.84 7.31
C GLY A 408 16.81 47.24 7.60
N TRP A 409 16.86 45.92 7.58
CA TRP A 409 18.10 45.16 7.75
C TRP A 409 18.94 45.22 6.48
N LYS A 410 20.24 45.51 6.61
CA LYS A 410 21.21 45.50 5.51
C LYS A 410 22.42 44.64 5.84
N GLU A 411 23.05 44.05 4.82
CA GLU A 411 24.31 43.34 4.97
C GLU A 411 25.47 44.31 5.24
N GLU A 412 26.24 44.04 6.29
CA GLU A 412 27.46 44.76 6.63
C GLU A 412 28.61 43.77 6.81
N GLN A 413 29.80 44.16 6.31
CA GLN A 413 30.98 43.34 6.43
C GLN A 413 31.69 43.60 7.75
N VAL A 414 31.99 42.54 8.50
CA VAL A 414 32.69 42.57 9.79
C VAL A 414 33.95 41.72 9.76
N SER A 415 34.92 42.10 10.59
CA SER A 415 36.12 41.29 10.82
C SER A 415 35.78 40.06 11.65
N MET A 416 36.24 38.87 11.25
CA MET A 416 36.10 37.68 12.08
C MET A 416 36.83 37.81 13.42
N GLN A 417 37.83 38.71 13.53
CA GLN A 417 38.50 38.98 14.80
C GLN A 417 37.54 39.52 15.87
N THR A 418 36.53 40.32 15.50
CA THR A 418 35.55 40.84 16.46
C THR A 418 34.51 39.79 16.83
N MET A 419 34.27 38.81 15.95
CA MET A 419 33.31 37.72 16.17
C MET A 419 33.94 36.45 16.74
N ALA A 420 35.27 36.36 16.81
CA ALA A 420 36.00 35.15 17.21
C ALA A 420 35.63 34.64 18.61
N HIS A 421 35.22 35.54 19.52
CA HIS A 421 34.78 35.18 20.86
C HIS A 421 33.54 34.28 20.89
N TYR A 422 32.75 34.28 19.81
CA TYR A 422 31.58 33.41 19.66
C TYR A 422 31.94 31.96 19.33
N PHE A 423 33.16 31.64 18.88
CA PHE A 423 33.46 30.33 18.32
C PHE A 423 34.53 29.58 19.12
N ASP A 424 34.09 28.55 19.85
CA ASP A 424 34.95 27.55 20.47
C ASP A 424 34.79 26.18 19.77
N VAL A 425 35.28 26.11 18.54
CA VAL A 425 35.17 24.94 17.66
C VAL A 425 36.58 24.46 17.29
N LYS A 426 36.93 23.23 17.68
CA LYS A 426 38.30 22.70 17.55
C LYS A 426 38.32 21.20 17.19
N PHE A 427 39.36 20.79 16.47
CA PHE A 427 39.66 19.37 16.29
C PHE A 427 40.35 18.78 17.53
N THR A 428 39.92 17.60 17.94
CA THR A 428 40.61 16.79 18.97
C THR A 428 41.47 15.68 18.37
N PHE A 429 41.20 15.31 17.11
CA PHE A 429 41.93 14.26 16.41
C PHE A 429 42.00 14.51 14.91
N ILE A 430 43.18 14.33 14.32
CA ILE A 430 43.40 14.41 12.87
C ILE A 430 43.66 12.99 12.35
N GLY A 431 42.80 12.51 11.46
CA GLY A 431 42.88 11.20 10.79
C GLY A 431 42.10 11.16 9.48
N GLN A 432 41.97 9.96 8.87
CA GLN A 432 41.44 9.78 7.51
C GLN A 432 42.17 10.66 6.48
N CYS A 433 43.49 10.58 6.45
CA CYS A 433 44.32 11.34 5.52
C CYS A 433 45.60 10.56 5.20
N ASP A 434 46.18 10.85 4.04
CA ASP A 434 47.57 10.47 3.80
C ASP A 434 48.50 11.19 4.80
N PRO A 435 49.66 10.61 5.16
CA PRO A 435 50.52 11.14 6.22
C PRO A 435 50.86 12.64 6.08
N GLY A 436 51.23 13.10 4.89
CA GLY A 436 51.56 14.51 4.64
C GLY A 436 50.37 15.46 4.81
N ASP A 437 49.16 15.02 4.44
CA ASP A 437 47.93 15.80 4.66
C ASP A 437 47.54 15.83 6.13
N CYS A 438 47.78 14.75 6.87
CA CYS A 438 47.56 14.75 8.32
C CYS A 438 48.54 15.70 9.02
N ASP A 439 49.81 15.71 8.64
CA ASP A 439 50.83 16.60 9.20
C ASP A 439 50.48 18.07 8.90
N ALA A 440 50.11 18.39 7.66
CA ALA A 440 49.68 19.73 7.28
C ALA A 440 48.43 20.20 8.02
N GLN A 441 47.45 19.31 8.26
CA GLN A 441 46.26 19.64 9.05
C GLN A 441 46.59 19.87 10.53
N ARG A 442 47.50 19.08 11.12
CA ARG A 442 47.96 19.31 12.50
C ARG A 442 48.66 20.66 12.64
N GLU A 443 49.49 21.03 11.67
CA GLU A 443 50.15 22.34 11.64
C GLU A 443 49.14 23.48 11.48
N PHE A 444 48.16 23.33 10.58
CA PHE A 444 47.21 24.39 10.25
C PHE A 444 46.14 24.62 11.34
N PHE A 445 45.51 23.55 11.83
CA PHE A 445 44.40 23.66 12.79
C PHE A 445 44.85 23.55 14.25
N GLY A 446 45.98 22.88 14.50
CA GLY A 446 46.29 22.32 15.81
C GLY A 446 45.30 21.24 16.24
N THR A 447 45.53 20.69 17.43
CA THR A 447 44.58 19.82 18.12
C THR A 447 44.50 20.21 19.58
N VAL A 448 43.32 20.07 20.17
CA VAL A 448 43.13 20.17 21.63
C VAL A 448 42.94 18.78 22.23
N GLU A 449 43.24 18.63 23.51
CA GLU A 449 43.01 17.37 24.20
C GLU A 449 41.54 16.94 24.11
N PRO A 450 41.26 15.63 24.00
CA PRO A 450 39.90 15.13 24.10
C PRO A 450 39.30 15.52 25.45
N VAL A 451 38.24 16.31 25.39
CA VAL A 451 37.49 16.79 26.56
C VAL A 451 36.23 15.98 26.77
N ASN A 452 35.64 16.12 27.95
CA ASN A 452 34.38 15.46 28.23
C ASN A 452 33.29 16.06 27.33
N MET A 453 32.42 15.22 26.77
CA MET A 453 31.30 15.71 25.96
C MET A 453 30.41 16.70 26.72
N PHE A 454 30.27 16.54 28.04
CA PHE A 454 29.45 17.41 28.88
C PHE A 454 30.00 18.84 28.98
N ASP A 455 31.28 19.07 28.66
CA ASP A 455 31.85 20.43 28.62
C ASP A 455 31.15 21.29 27.56
N ALA A 456 30.54 20.65 26.56
CA ALA A 456 29.68 21.32 25.58
C ALA A 456 28.52 22.07 26.23
N PHE A 457 27.98 21.58 27.35
CA PHE A 457 26.80 22.15 28.01
C PHE A 457 27.08 23.48 28.71
N ALA A 458 28.33 23.92 28.81
CA ALA A 458 28.66 25.29 29.21
C ALA A 458 28.33 26.34 28.13
N SER A 459 28.02 25.93 26.91
CA SER A 459 27.77 26.80 25.76
C SER A 459 26.30 26.84 25.37
N ARG A 460 25.80 28.04 25.00
CA ARG A 460 24.43 28.24 24.51
C ARG A 460 24.17 27.62 23.15
N TYR A 461 25.20 27.49 22.31
CA TYR A 461 25.06 27.02 20.94
C TYR A 461 25.94 25.79 20.71
N LEU A 462 25.35 24.67 20.31
CA LEU A 462 26.05 23.40 20.05
C LEU A 462 26.04 23.11 18.56
N LEU A 463 27.21 22.99 17.94
CA LEU A 463 27.32 22.73 16.51
C LEU A 463 27.38 21.24 16.22
N ASP A 464 26.34 20.68 15.64
CA ASP A 464 26.30 19.32 15.10
C ASP A 464 26.67 19.34 13.62
N ILE A 465 27.76 18.64 13.27
CA ILE A 465 28.29 18.60 11.91
C ILE A 465 28.54 17.14 11.51
N ASP A 466 28.01 16.77 10.34
CA ASP A 466 28.15 15.42 9.79
C ASP A 466 29.61 14.98 9.73
N GLY A 467 29.84 13.67 9.87
CA GLY A 467 31.14 13.03 9.71
C GLY A 467 31.15 12.18 8.45
N ASN A 468 31.51 10.91 8.59
CA ASN A 468 31.28 9.94 7.51
C ASN A 468 29.77 9.75 7.24
N ALA A 469 28.94 9.99 8.27
CA ALA A 469 27.49 9.92 8.29
C ALA A 469 26.95 10.82 9.42
N PHE A 470 25.75 10.51 9.91
CA PHE A 470 25.06 11.21 11.00
C PHE A 470 25.85 11.26 12.32
N SER A 471 25.48 12.18 13.21
CA SER A 471 26.12 12.40 14.50
C SER A 471 25.44 11.65 15.64
N GLY A 472 26.14 10.71 16.25
CA GLY A 472 25.64 9.95 17.41
C GLY A 472 25.39 10.77 18.70
N ARG A 473 25.75 12.07 18.73
CA ARG A 473 25.54 12.96 19.89
C ARG A 473 24.26 13.78 19.79
N TYR A 474 23.60 13.79 18.63
CA TYR A 474 22.53 14.71 18.31
C TYR A 474 21.39 14.68 19.35
N TYR A 475 20.99 13.49 19.81
CA TYR A 475 19.91 13.35 20.81
C TYR A 475 20.30 13.91 22.18
N ALA A 476 21.52 13.67 22.63
CA ALA A 476 21.98 14.21 23.92
C ALA A 476 22.04 15.75 23.90
N TRP A 477 22.30 16.34 22.75
CA TRP A 477 22.35 17.79 22.59
C TRP A 477 20.98 18.44 22.47
N LEU A 478 20.04 17.81 21.76
CA LEU A 478 18.65 18.26 21.72
C LEU A 478 18.00 18.23 23.11
N LEU A 479 18.44 17.35 24.01
CA LEU A 479 17.96 17.26 25.39
C LEU A 479 18.57 18.31 26.34
N SER A 480 19.58 19.07 25.90
CA SER A 480 20.26 20.06 26.72
C SER A 480 19.52 21.40 26.75
N HIS A 481 19.90 22.28 27.68
CA HIS A 481 19.44 23.67 27.72
C HIS A 481 20.17 24.57 26.70
N SER A 482 20.57 24.04 25.54
CA SER A 482 21.32 24.75 24.50
C SER A 482 20.62 24.62 23.15
N ILE A 483 20.85 25.57 22.23
CA ILE A 483 20.37 25.47 20.85
C ILE A 483 21.33 24.60 20.06
N VAL A 484 20.79 23.63 19.32
CA VAL A 484 21.58 22.84 18.38
C VAL A 484 21.56 23.48 17.00
N TYR A 485 22.74 23.70 16.44
CA TYR A 485 22.97 24.06 15.05
C TYR A 485 23.30 22.79 14.28
N LYS A 486 22.65 22.53 13.14
CA LYS A 486 22.87 21.30 12.36
C LYS A 486 23.38 21.63 10.96
N LEU A 487 24.65 21.30 10.71
CA LEU A 487 25.27 21.29 9.39
C LEU A 487 25.32 19.84 8.92
N ALA A 488 24.23 19.41 8.28
CA ALA A 488 24.06 18.02 7.86
C ALA A 488 23.46 17.92 6.46
N VAL A 489 23.92 16.91 5.71
CA VAL A 489 23.41 16.49 4.39
C VAL A 489 22.78 15.09 4.51
N PHE A 490 23.20 14.29 5.49
CA PHE A 490 22.60 12.99 5.74
C PHE A 490 21.21 13.12 6.38
N ARG A 491 20.26 12.39 5.81
CA ARG A 491 18.88 12.27 6.30
C ARG A 491 18.75 11.11 7.26
N GLU A 492 17.95 11.29 8.30
CA GLU A 492 17.69 10.33 9.37
C GLU A 492 16.18 10.05 9.52
N TRP A 493 15.82 9.02 10.28
CA TRP A 493 14.43 8.59 10.42
C TRP A 493 13.49 9.65 11.04
N HIS A 494 14.04 10.56 11.84
CA HIS A 494 13.31 11.55 12.64
C HIS A 494 13.18 12.92 11.94
N ASP A 495 13.63 13.06 10.70
CA ASP A 495 13.59 14.33 9.95
C ASP A 495 12.14 14.83 9.75
N ASP A 496 11.17 13.92 9.68
CA ASP A 496 9.75 14.26 9.61
C ASP A 496 9.20 14.80 10.94
N TRP A 497 9.92 14.63 12.05
CA TRP A 497 9.42 14.88 13.42
C TRP A 497 10.12 16.07 14.08
N LEU A 498 11.37 16.32 13.72
CA LEU A 498 12.07 17.55 14.09
C LEU A 498 11.76 18.67 13.08
N ARG A 499 11.90 19.91 13.53
CA ARG A 499 11.50 21.08 12.76
C ARG A 499 12.63 22.10 12.80
N PRO A 500 13.24 22.43 11.64
CA PRO A 500 14.20 23.52 11.55
C PRO A 500 13.56 24.81 12.07
N TRP A 501 14.35 25.67 12.71
CA TRP A 501 13.94 26.93 13.34
C TRP A 501 12.98 26.82 14.53
N VAL A 502 12.53 25.61 14.90
CA VAL A 502 11.83 25.34 16.17
C VAL A 502 12.72 24.55 17.13
N HIS A 503 13.30 23.46 16.64
CA HIS A 503 14.08 22.51 17.46
C HIS A 503 15.59 22.61 17.22
N PHE A 504 16.02 23.11 16.06
CA PHE A 504 17.43 23.29 15.72
C PHE A 504 17.58 24.34 14.62
N VAL A 505 18.78 24.91 14.47
CA VAL A 505 19.10 25.90 13.42
C VAL A 505 19.85 25.19 12.28
N PRO A 506 19.27 25.10 11.06
CA PRO A 506 19.98 24.51 9.92
C PRO A 506 21.11 25.44 9.44
N LEU A 507 22.27 24.86 9.12
CA LEU A 507 23.44 25.58 8.60
C LEU A 507 23.84 25.08 7.21
N GLY A 508 24.31 26.02 6.38
CA GLY A 508 24.88 25.77 5.08
C GLY A 508 26.40 25.61 5.12
N LEU A 509 27.02 25.57 3.94
CA LEU A 509 28.48 25.47 3.78
C LEU A 509 29.16 26.81 3.45
N HIS A 510 28.38 27.87 3.21
CA HIS A 510 28.91 29.19 2.87
C HIS A 510 29.54 29.90 4.07
N GLY A 511 28.96 29.69 5.26
CA GLY A 511 29.27 30.53 6.41
C GLY A 511 28.69 31.92 6.23
N ASP A 512 28.94 32.90 7.06
CA ASP A 512 28.12 34.14 7.15
C ASP A 512 26.81 33.88 7.89
N GLU A 513 25.95 32.93 7.49
CA GLU A 513 24.70 32.64 8.22
C GLU A 513 24.94 32.15 9.65
N TYR A 514 26.03 31.40 9.87
CA TYR A 514 26.42 30.95 11.20
C TYR A 514 26.93 32.07 12.13
N VAL A 515 27.41 33.20 11.58
CA VAL A 515 27.98 34.32 12.35
C VAL A 515 26.82 35.21 12.71
N GLU A 516 25.98 35.52 11.73
CA GLU A 516 24.81 36.33 11.95
C GLU A 516 23.82 35.67 12.90
N SER A 517 23.54 34.38 12.77
CA SER A 517 22.58 33.72 13.68
C SER A 517 23.05 33.73 15.14
N VAL A 518 24.33 33.46 15.40
CA VAL A 518 24.90 33.52 16.76
C VAL A 518 24.88 34.95 17.31
N ARG A 519 25.28 35.93 16.48
CA ARG A 519 25.24 37.36 16.83
C ARG A 519 23.80 37.80 17.12
N TYR A 520 22.84 37.44 16.27
CA TYR A 520 21.43 37.79 16.40
C TYR A 520 20.86 37.25 17.72
N PHE A 521 21.07 35.97 18.01
CA PHE A 521 20.57 35.35 19.24
C PHE A 521 21.23 35.90 20.51
N ASP A 522 22.46 36.39 20.43
CA ASP A 522 23.16 36.97 21.59
C ASP A 522 22.87 38.46 21.78
N GLN A 523 22.80 39.25 20.71
CA GLN A 523 22.78 40.72 20.79
C GLN A 523 21.39 41.33 20.60
N GLU A 524 20.53 40.75 19.76
CA GLU A 524 19.22 41.32 19.46
C GLU A 524 18.18 40.90 20.50
N ARG A 525 17.37 41.85 20.98
CA ARG A 525 16.39 41.58 22.03
C ARG A 525 15.31 40.54 21.63
N SER A 526 14.94 40.50 20.34
CA SER A 526 14.06 39.44 19.82
C SER A 526 14.80 38.10 19.84
N GLY A 527 16.02 38.09 19.28
CA GLY A 527 16.89 36.92 19.22
C GLY A 527 17.17 36.30 20.58
N GLN A 528 17.51 37.08 21.61
CA GLN A 528 17.75 36.56 22.97
C GLN A 528 16.55 35.80 23.55
N ARG A 529 15.33 36.26 23.26
CA ARG A 529 14.10 35.59 23.73
C ARG A 529 13.82 34.33 22.93
N GLU A 530 13.94 34.41 21.61
CA GLU A 530 13.79 33.27 20.69
C GLU A 530 14.80 32.17 21.00
N ALA A 531 16.06 32.54 21.23
CA ALA A 531 17.15 31.62 21.51
C ALA A 531 16.84 30.73 22.72
N LYS A 532 16.45 31.36 23.84
CA LYS A 532 16.04 30.65 25.05
C LYS A 532 14.78 29.80 24.80
N HIS A 533 13.78 30.35 24.11
CA HIS A 533 12.55 29.62 23.80
C HIS A 533 12.83 28.38 22.95
N MET A 534 13.65 28.50 21.90
CA MET A 534 14.04 27.40 21.01
C MET A 534 14.82 26.31 21.74
N ALA A 535 15.75 26.68 22.63
CA ALA A 535 16.49 25.70 23.43
C ALA A 535 15.54 24.84 24.30
N GLU A 536 14.61 25.49 25.01
CA GLU A 536 13.63 24.77 25.84
C GLU A 536 12.62 23.99 24.99
N ALA A 537 12.13 24.56 23.88
CA ALA A 537 11.21 23.89 22.97
C ALA A 537 11.84 22.64 22.35
N SER A 538 13.11 22.72 21.95
CA SER A 538 13.90 21.57 21.46
C SER A 538 13.96 20.46 22.50
N ARG A 539 14.36 20.81 23.73
CA ARG A 539 14.45 19.89 24.87
C ARG A 539 13.12 19.22 25.19
N GLU A 540 12.06 20.01 25.37
CA GLU A 540 10.73 19.51 25.68
C GLU A 540 10.18 18.60 24.58
N TRP A 541 10.47 18.90 23.32
CA TRP A 541 10.01 18.09 22.20
C TRP A 541 10.81 16.81 22.07
N ALA A 542 12.14 16.86 22.15
CA ALA A 542 13.01 15.70 22.11
C ALA A 542 12.64 14.65 23.19
N GLN A 543 12.29 15.11 24.40
CA GLN A 543 11.79 14.24 25.49
C GLN A 543 10.47 13.52 25.16
N LYS A 544 9.69 14.02 24.21
CA LYS A 544 8.38 13.47 23.83
C LYS A 544 8.41 12.62 22.57
N VAL A 545 9.35 12.85 21.65
CA VAL A 545 9.31 12.23 20.32
C VAL A 545 10.58 11.46 19.91
N LEU A 546 11.64 11.50 20.70
CA LEU A 546 12.89 10.78 20.41
C LEU A 546 13.17 9.65 21.43
N ARG A 547 12.13 9.18 22.13
CA ARG A 547 12.25 8.10 23.12
C ARG A 547 12.39 6.74 22.42
N ASN A 548 12.79 5.71 23.16
CA ASN A 548 12.79 4.34 22.63
C ASN A 548 11.38 3.89 22.21
N GLU A 549 10.35 4.35 22.92
CA GLU A 549 8.95 4.14 22.56
C GLU A 549 8.58 4.69 21.17
N ASP A 550 9.14 5.84 20.82
CA ASP A 550 8.91 6.51 19.54
C ASP A 550 9.61 5.78 18.40
N MET A 551 10.86 5.37 18.63
CA MET A 551 11.64 4.52 17.73
C MET A 551 10.96 3.17 17.49
N ASP A 552 10.42 2.51 18.53
CA ASP A 552 9.68 1.26 18.41
C ASP A 552 8.45 1.44 17.49
N VAL A 553 7.69 2.52 17.67
CA VAL A 553 6.47 2.79 16.88
C VAL A 553 6.80 3.10 15.42
N TRP A 554 7.85 3.89 15.19
CA TRP A 554 8.30 4.21 13.83
C TRP A 554 8.85 2.97 13.13
N TYR A 555 9.66 2.17 13.83
CA TYR A 555 10.22 0.94 13.27
C TYR A 555 9.13 -0.12 13.01
N PHE A 556 8.14 -0.23 13.89
CA PHE A 556 6.98 -1.08 13.66
C PHE A 556 6.23 -0.65 12.41
N ARG A 557 6.00 0.65 12.21
CA ARG A 557 5.35 1.16 10.99
C ARG A 557 6.15 0.79 9.75
N LEU A 558 7.46 1.03 9.75
CA LEU A 558 8.34 0.70 8.64
C LEU A 558 8.24 -0.77 8.26
N LEU A 559 8.31 -1.68 9.24
CA LEU A 559 8.32 -3.11 8.98
C LEU A 559 6.95 -3.67 8.58
N LEU A 560 5.84 -3.03 8.96
CA LEU A 560 4.53 -3.35 8.37
C LEU A 560 4.46 -2.95 6.90
N GLU A 561 4.99 -1.77 6.56
CA GLU A 561 5.00 -1.28 5.17
C GLU A 561 5.95 -2.10 4.29
N TYR A 562 7.13 -2.42 4.78
CA TYR A 562 8.07 -3.34 4.11
C TYR A 562 7.51 -4.75 4.02
N GLY A 563 6.88 -5.26 5.09
CA GLY A 563 6.18 -6.54 5.11
C GLY A 563 5.13 -6.62 4.00
N ARG A 564 4.33 -5.55 3.82
CA ARG A 564 3.37 -5.45 2.72
C ARG A 564 4.04 -5.45 1.35
N LEU A 565 5.20 -4.82 1.19
CA LEU A 565 5.93 -4.85 -0.08
C LEU A 565 6.35 -6.26 -0.48
N ILE A 566 6.77 -7.08 0.47
CA ILE A 566 7.24 -8.44 0.19
C ILE A 566 6.14 -9.51 0.33
N ASP A 567 4.88 -9.10 0.49
CA ASP A 567 3.73 -10.00 0.66
C ASP A 567 3.13 -10.41 -0.70
N ASP A 568 2.87 -11.70 -0.89
CA ASP A 568 2.34 -12.25 -2.15
C ASP A 568 0.86 -11.90 -2.38
N ASN A 569 0.13 -11.48 -1.34
CA ASN A 569 -1.26 -11.06 -1.44
C ASN A 569 -1.43 -9.54 -1.57
N ARG A 570 -0.35 -8.75 -1.58
CA ARG A 570 -0.41 -7.26 -1.60
C ARG A 570 -1.15 -6.66 -2.82
N ARG A 571 -1.43 -7.45 -3.85
CA ARG A 571 -2.12 -7.06 -5.09
C ARG A 571 -3.31 -7.95 -5.47
N LYS A 572 -3.75 -8.87 -4.61
CA LYS A 572 -4.85 -9.79 -4.99
C LYS A 572 -6.18 -9.03 -5.08
N ALA A 573 -6.53 -8.63 -6.30
CA ALA A 573 -7.89 -8.27 -6.68
C ALA A 573 -8.74 -9.55 -6.72
N HIS A 574 -9.94 -9.48 -6.17
CA HIS A 574 -10.90 -10.56 -6.22
C HIS A 574 -12.00 -10.17 -7.19
N HIS A 575 -11.96 -10.72 -8.39
CA HIS A 575 -13.06 -10.52 -9.34
C HIS A 575 -14.38 -10.99 -8.73
N VAL A 576 -15.42 -10.19 -8.94
CA VAL A 576 -16.79 -10.45 -8.53
C VAL A 576 -17.73 -10.36 -9.74
N VAL A 577 -18.95 -10.88 -9.59
CA VAL A 577 -20.03 -10.72 -10.55
C VAL A 577 -21.07 -9.79 -9.94
N VAL A 578 -21.48 -8.76 -10.69
CA VAL A 578 -22.55 -7.84 -10.28
C VAL A 578 -23.80 -8.12 -11.12
N LYS A 579 -24.89 -8.54 -10.48
CA LYS A 579 -26.22 -8.67 -11.08
C LYS A 579 -26.95 -7.34 -10.89
N VAL A 580 -27.19 -6.62 -11.98
CA VAL A 580 -27.91 -5.34 -11.97
C VAL A 580 -29.38 -5.59 -12.29
N GLY A 581 -30.24 -5.34 -11.31
CA GLY A 581 -31.68 -5.47 -11.43
C GLY A 581 -32.29 -4.41 -12.34
N THR A 582 -33.44 -4.75 -12.93
CA THR A 582 -34.27 -3.79 -13.64
C THR A 582 -34.79 -2.70 -12.68
N ARG A 583 -35.22 -1.58 -13.25
CA ARG A 583 -35.71 -0.42 -12.50
C ARG A 583 -36.75 -0.84 -11.45
N ASN A 584 -36.50 -0.50 -10.19
CA ASN A 584 -37.38 -0.75 -9.04
C ASN A 584 -37.87 -2.22 -8.95
N SER A 585 -36.99 -3.19 -9.25
CA SER A 585 -37.35 -4.61 -9.30
C SER A 585 -37.68 -5.18 -7.91
N SER A 586 -38.97 -5.44 -7.66
CA SER A 586 -39.42 -6.15 -6.45
C SER A 586 -38.93 -7.59 -6.38
N GLN A 587 -38.62 -8.21 -7.52
CA GLN A 587 -38.00 -9.52 -7.58
C GLN A 587 -36.57 -9.48 -7.03
N ALA A 588 -35.80 -8.44 -7.38
CA ALA A 588 -34.44 -8.27 -6.87
C ALA A 588 -34.44 -7.99 -5.36
N ASP A 589 -35.39 -7.19 -4.86
CA ASP A 589 -35.53 -6.93 -3.43
C ASP A 589 -35.83 -8.21 -2.64
N ARG A 590 -36.70 -9.08 -3.17
CA ARG A 590 -36.96 -10.41 -2.60
C ARG A 590 -35.71 -11.31 -2.62
N GLU A 591 -34.96 -11.27 -3.71
CA GLU A 591 -33.71 -12.03 -3.83
C GLU A 591 -32.70 -11.60 -2.76
N VAL A 592 -32.56 -10.29 -2.52
CA VAL A 592 -31.73 -9.75 -1.45
C VAL A 592 -32.19 -10.27 -0.09
N GLU A 593 -33.49 -10.18 0.23
CA GLU A 593 -34.03 -10.67 1.51
C GLU A 593 -33.67 -12.14 1.78
N VAL A 594 -33.87 -13.01 0.78
CA VAL A 594 -33.55 -14.45 0.89
C VAL A 594 -32.04 -14.68 1.05
N LEU A 595 -31.22 -13.97 0.29
CA LEU A 595 -29.78 -14.13 0.31
C LEU A 595 -29.12 -13.54 1.56
N GLU A 596 -29.65 -12.45 2.11
CA GLU A 596 -29.23 -11.90 3.39
C GLU A 596 -29.55 -12.86 4.53
N HIS A 597 -30.75 -13.46 4.51
CA HIS A 597 -31.11 -14.53 5.44
C HIS A 597 -30.10 -15.68 5.35
N LEU A 598 -29.79 -16.17 4.15
CA LEU A 598 -28.76 -17.20 3.94
C LEU A 598 -27.38 -16.78 4.47
N ALA A 599 -26.97 -15.54 4.25
CA ALA A 599 -25.67 -15.02 4.70
C ALA A 599 -25.57 -14.90 6.24
N SER A 600 -26.70 -14.74 6.92
CA SER A 600 -26.77 -14.65 8.39
C SER A 600 -26.54 -16.00 9.09
N LEU A 601 -26.77 -17.11 8.39
CA LEU A 601 -26.71 -18.46 8.95
C LEU A 601 -25.25 -18.95 9.08
N LYS A 602 -24.94 -19.56 10.23
CA LYS A 602 -23.68 -20.28 10.46
C LYS A 602 -23.95 -21.78 10.43
N SER A 603 -23.71 -22.39 9.27
CA SER A 603 -23.92 -23.83 9.05
C SER A 603 -22.62 -24.54 8.68
N GLN A 604 -22.48 -25.79 9.15
CA GLN A 604 -21.43 -26.72 8.72
C GLN A 604 -21.94 -27.74 7.69
N HIS A 605 -23.19 -27.61 7.24
CA HIS A 605 -23.80 -28.51 6.28
C HIS A 605 -23.02 -28.48 4.95
N PRO A 606 -22.68 -29.64 4.34
CA PRO A 606 -21.95 -29.68 3.08
C PRO A 606 -22.62 -28.89 1.94
N GLY A 607 -23.96 -28.89 1.93
CA GLY A 607 -24.78 -28.13 0.99
C GLY A 607 -24.61 -26.61 1.05
N ALA A 608 -24.19 -26.04 2.17
CA ALA A 608 -23.97 -24.60 2.30
C ALA A 608 -22.85 -24.07 1.37
N GLY A 609 -21.92 -24.94 0.98
CA GLY A 609 -20.87 -24.64 0.01
C GLY A 609 -21.30 -24.75 -1.46
N LEU A 610 -22.54 -25.22 -1.71
CA LEU A 610 -23.12 -25.47 -3.04
C LEU A 610 -24.27 -24.51 -3.37
N VAL A 611 -24.49 -23.50 -2.52
CA VAL A 611 -25.41 -22.39 -2.76
C VAL A 611 -24.62 -21.11 -3.01
N ARG A 612 -25.06 -20.29 -3.98
CA ARG A 612 -24.40 -19.01 -4.29
C ARG A 612 -24.53 -18.04 -3.12
N LYS A 613 -23.41 -17.48 -2.69
CA LYS A 613 -23.35 -16.53 -1.57
C LYS A 613 -23.43 -15.09 -2.05
N LEU A 614 -24.26 -14.28 -1.41
CA LEU A 614 -24.23 -12.83 -1.56
C LEU A 614 -22.99 -12.29 -0.84
N LEU A 615 -22.17 -11.51 -1.54
CA LEU A 615 -20.99 -10.84 -0.98
C LEU A 615 -21.34 -9.44 -0.49
N ASP A 616 -22.16 -8.74 -1.26
CA ASP A 616 -22.60 -7.37 -1.00
C ASP A 616 -23.84 -7.05 -1.85
N HIS A 617 -24.57 -5.99 -1.51
CA HIS A 617 -25.63 -5.42 -2.35
C HIS A 617 -25.70 -3.91 -2.17
N PHE A 618 -26.05 -3.19 -3.24
CA PHE A 618 -26.16 -1.73 -3.22
C PHE A 618 -27.12 -1.25 -4.31
N ASP A 619 -27.48 0.03 -4.28
CA ASP A 619 -28.35 0.64 -5.28
C ASP A 619 -27.58 1.57 -6.21
N ILE A 620 -27.87 1.49 -7.51
CA ILE A 620 -27.46 2.49 -8.49
C ILE A 620 -28.65 3.39 -8.79
N GLN A 621 -28.47 4.70 -8.60
CA GLN A 621 -29.45 5.69 -8.98
C GLN A 621 -29.30 6.02 -10.47
N GLY A 622 -30.21 5.52 -11.30
CA GLY A 622 -30.30 5.86 -12.72
C GLY A 622 -31.18 7.10 -12.97
N SER A 623 -31.11 7.63 -14.19
CA SER A 623 -31.97 8.75 -14.64
C SER A 623 -33.46 8.44 -14.57
N THR A 624 -33.82 7.15 -14.62
CA THR A 624 -35.22 6.70 -14.62
C THR A 624 -35.65 6.09 -13.29
N GLY A 625 -34.74 5.69 -12.41
CA GLY A 625 -35.09 5.12 -11.10
C GLY A 625 -33.96 4.32 -10.46
N ARG A 626 -34.28 3.62 -9.37
CA ARG A 626 -33.34 2.80 -8.60
C ARG A 626 -33.10 1.46 -9.29
N HIS A 627 -31.85 1.04 -9.37
CA HIS A 627 -31.44 -0.27 -9.87
C HIS A 627 -30.75 -1.06 -8.74
N PRO A 628 -31.41 -2.07 -8.15
CA PRO A 628 -30.80 -2.92 -7.13
C PRO A 628 -29.66 -3.74 -7.72
N CYS A 629 -28.49 -3.75 -7.08
CA CYS A 629 -27.30 -4.45 -7.54
C CYS A 629 -26.86 -5.49 -6.51
N LEU A 630 -26.67 -6.74 -6.94
CA LEU A 630 -26.24 -7.84 -6.08
C LEU A 630 -24.85 -8.30 -6.50
N VAL A 631 -23.95 -8.46 -5.53
CA VAL A 631 -22.53 -8.82 -5.75
C VAL A 631 -22.28 -10.25 -5.33
N PHE A 632 -21.64 -11.03 -6.20
CA PHE A 632 -21.45 -12.46 -6.03
C PHE A 632 -20.03 -12.91 -6.37
N PRO A 633 -19.60 -14.10 -5.91
CA PRO A 633 -18.39 -14.74 -6.41
C PRO A 633 -18.49 -15.02 -7.91
N VAL A 634 -17.35 -14.98 -8.59
CA VAL A 634 -17.23 -15.43 -9.99
C VAL A 634 -17.34 -16.95 -10.05
N LEU A 635 -18.24 -17.41 -10.91
CA LEU A 635 -18.42 -18.81 -11.28
C LEU A 635 -18.11 -18.96 -12.77
N GLY A 636 -18.00 -20.20 -13.22
CA GLY A 636 -17.70 -20.55 -14.60
C GLY A 636 -18.97 -20.71 -15.44
N THR A 637 -19.08 -21.87 -16.07
CA THR A 637 -20.11 -22.14 -17.07
C THR A 637 -21.37 -22.74 -16.45
N PRO A 638 -22.57 -22.26 -16.83
CA PRO A 638 -23.84 -22.93 -16.55
C PRO A 638 -23.86 -24.38 -17.09
N VAL A 639 -24.57 -25.28 -16.41
CA VAL A 639 -24.57 -26.71 -16.77
C VAL A 639 -25.22 -26.96 -18.13
N ASP A 640 -26.26 -26.22 -18.50
CA ASP A 640 -26.91 -26.29 -19.81
C ASP A 640 -25.95 -25.91 -20.95
N VAL A 641 -25.19 -24.81 -20.78
CA VAL A 641 -24.19 -24.35 -21.75
C VAL A 641 -23.04 -25.34 -21.85
N LEU A 642 -22.63 -25.97 -20.74
CA LEU A 642 -21.62 -27.04 -20.79
C LEU A 642 -22.12 -28.20 -21.65
N ARG A 643 -23.34 -28.68 -21.40
CA ARG A 643 -23.95 -29.78 -22.13
C ARG A 643 -24.01 -29.49 -23.63
N ASP A 644 -24.46 -28.30 -24.02
CA ASP A 644 -24.59 -27.93 -25.45
C ASP A 644 -23.26 -27.88 -26.19
N LYS A 645 -22.14 -27.71 -25.46
CA LYS A 645 -20.78 -27.72 -26.00
C LYS A 645 -20.17 -29.13 -26.13
N LEU A 646 -20.80 -30.16 -25.57
CA LEU A 646 -20.32 -31.53 -25.66
C LEU A 646 -20.73 -32.18 -26.99
N PRO A 647 -19.88 -33.02 -27.62
CA PRO A 647 -20.12 -33.59 -28.95
C PRO A 647 -21.44 -34.37 -29.10
N ASP A 648 -21.87 -35.05 -28.03
CA ASP A 648 -23.08 -35.87 -27.94
C ASP A 648 -24.21 -35.18 -27.14
N ARG A 649 -24.00 -33.94 -26.70
CA ARG A 649 -24.89 -33.18 -25.81
C ARG A 649 -25.26 -33.94 -24.52
N SER A 650 -24.37 -34.80 -24.03
CA SER A 650 -24.56 -35.58 -22.81
C SER A 650 -23.45 -35.32 -21.80
N LEU A 651 -23.79 -35.23 -20.51
CA LEU A 651 -22.80 -35.06 -19.43
C LEU A 651 -22.15 -36.40 -19.03
N GLY A 652 -22.77 -37.53 -19.38
CA GLY A 652 -22.38 -38.87 -18.95
C GLY A 652 -22.78 -39.20 -17.50
N GLU A 653 -23.08 -40.48 -17.24
CA GLU A 653 -23.63 -40.96 -15.97
C GLU A 653 -22.85 -40.50 -14.71
N PRO A 654 -21.50 -40.56 -14.66
CA PRO A 654 -20.76 -40.19 -13.46
C PRO A 654 -20.94 -38.71 -13.08
N VAL A 655 -21.00 -37.83 -14.08
CA VAL A 655 -21.17 -36.39 -13.88
C VAL A 655 -22.62 -36.09 -13.46
N VAL A 656 -23.60 -36.74 -14.10
CA VAL A 656 -25.02 -36.61 -13.74
C VAL A 656 -25.26 -37.06 -12.30
N LYS A 657 -24.77 -38.24 -11.89
CA LYS A 657 -24.86 -38.71 -10.50
C LYS A 657 -24.25 -37.70 -9.51
N ALA A 658 -23.05 -37.19 -9.81
CA ALA A 658 -22.38 -36.21 -8.97
C ALA A 658 -23.16 -34.90 -8.85
N PHE A 659 -23.68 -34.36 -9.96
CA PHE A 659 -24.43 -33.11 -9.97
C PHE A 659 -25.78 -33.24 -9.27
N VAL A 660 -26.49 -34.36 -9.47
CA VAL A 660 -27.74 -34.64 -8.74
C VAL A 660 -27.47 -34.75 -7.24
N ALA A 661 -26.45 -35.51 -6.82
CA ALA A 661 -26.09 -35.61 -5.41
C ALA A 661 -25.74 -34.25 -4.79
N GLN A 662 -24.94 -33.43 -5.48
CA GLN A 662 -24.55 -32.10 -5.00
C GLN A 662 -25.74 -31.13 -4.95
N THR A 663 -26.65 -31.22 -5.92
CA THR A 663 -27.89 -30.43 -5.93
C THR A 663 -28.80 -30.82 -4.78
N LEU A 664 -28.95 -32.12 -4.51
CA LEU A 664 -29.72 -32.62 -3.37
C LEU A 664 -29.09 -32.18 -2.03
N GLN A 665 -27.76 -32.16 -1.91
CA GLN A 665 -27.09 -31.60 -0.73
C GLN A 665 -27.40 -30.11 -0.54
N ALA A 666 -27.41 -29.33 -1.62
CA ALA A 666 -27.78 -27.91 -1.58
C ALA A 666 -29.24 -27.71 -1.16
N LEU A 667 -30.16 -28.49 -1.73
CA LEU A 667 -31.59 -28.46 -1.37
C LEU A 667 -31.82 -28.91 0.07
N ASP A 668 -31.14 -29.95 0.54
CA ASP A 668 -31.23 -30.40 1.93
C ASP A 668 -30.83 -29.29 2.90
N PHE A 669 -29.71 -28.61 2.62
CA PHE A 669 -29.30 -27.43 3.39
C PHE A 669 -30.39 -26.33 3.40
N LEU A 670 -30.90 -25.96 2.22
CA LEU A 670 -31.92 -24.93 2.10
C LEU A 670 -33.19 -25.29 2.88
N HIS A 671 -33.59 -26.55 2.83
CA HIS A 671 -34.84 -27.04 3.41
C HIS A 671 -34.77 -27.26 4.92
N SER A 672 -33.69 -27.89 5.40
CA SER A 672 -33.56 -28.35 6.79
C SER A 672 -32.98 -27.29 7.72
N GLU A 673 -32.00 -26.50 7.25
CA GLU A 673 -31.31 -25.53 8.08
C GLU A 673 -31.65 -24.08 7.71
N ALA A 674 -31.80 -23.75 6.42
CA ALA A 674 -32.06 -22.38 6.01
C ALA A 674 -33.54 -21.99 5.98
N GLY A 675 -34.46 -22.96 5.95
CA GLY A 675 -35.90 -22.71 5.86
C GLY A 675 -36.28 -21.96 4.58
N ILE A 676 -35.69 -22.32 3.43
CA ILE A 676 -35.94 -21.70 2.12
C ILE A 676 -36.48 -22.73 1.14
N VAL A 677 -37.46 -22.33 0.32
CA VAL A 677 -37.95 -23.08 -0.85
C VAL A 677 -37.42 -22.41 -2.11
N TYR A 678 -36.63 -23.12 -2.92
CA TYR A 678 -35.91 -22.54 -4.06
C TYR A 678 -36.79 -22.32 -5.32
N THR A 679 -37.77 -23.19 -5.57
CA THR A 679 -38.84 -23.09 -6.59
C THR A 679 -38.45 -22.95 -8.09
N ASP A 680 -37.19 -22.73 -8.45
CA ASP A 680 -36.76 -22.55 -9.85
C ASP A 680 -35.58 -23.46 -10.22
N LEU A 681 -35.71 -24.76 -9.94
CA LEU A 681 -34.66 -25.74 -10.23
C LEU A 681 -34.61 -26.10 -11.72
N LYS A 682 -33.52 -25.71 -12.37
CA LYS A 682 -33.22 -25.95 -13.81
C LYS A 682 -31.71 -25.84 -14.07
N ALA A 683 -31.25 -26.40 -15.19
CA ALA A 683 -29.83 -26.57 -15.51
C ALA A 683 -29.07 -25.24 -15.74
N ASP A 684 -29.73 -24.20 -16.23
CA ASP A 684 -29.16 -22.85 -16.43
C ASP A 684 -28.92 -22.11 -15.09
N ASN A 685 -29.67 -22.46 -14.04
CA ASN A 685 -29.48 -21.93 -12.69
C ASN A 685 -28.39 -22.67 -11.89
N LEU A 686 -27.74 -23.68 -12.48
CA LEU A 686 -26.60 -24.36 -11.88
C LEU A 686 -25.33 -23.95 -12.59
N ILE A 687 -24.47 -23.24 -11.88
CA ILE A 687 -23.23 -22.69 -12.45
C ILE A 687 -22.03 -23.37 -11.79
N LEU A 688 -21.11 -23.86 -12.60
CA LEU A 688 -19.94 -24.59 -12.13
C LEU A 688 -18.93 -23.66 -11.45
N LYS A 689 -18.31 -24.11 -10.36
CA LYS A 689 -17.10 -23.45 -9.84
C LYS A 689 -15.98 -23.50 -10.86
N ILE A 690 -15.17 -22.45 -10.91
CA ILE A 690 -13.97 -22.42 -11.73
C ILE A 690 -12.93 -23.36 -11.10
N GLY A 691 -12.63 -24.47 -11.75
CA GLY A 691 -11.67 -25.47 -11.26
C GLY A 691 -10.19 -25.05 -11.41
N ASP A 692 -9.92 -24.07 -12.26
CA ASP A 692 -8.59 -23.49 -12.50
C ASP A 692 -8.69 -21.95 -12.64
N MET A 693 -8.21 -21.23 -11.63
CA MET A 693 -8.31 -19.76 -11.58
C MET A 693 -7.44 -19.05 -12.62
N SER A 694 -6.46 -19.73 -13.25
CA SER A 694 -5.69 -19.14 -14.36
C SER A 694 -6.59 -18.78 -15.55
N GLN A 695 -7.68 -19.53 -15.74
CA GLN A 695 -8.66 -19.31 -16.79
C GLN A 695 -9.42 -17.98 -16.61
N LEU A 696 -9.67 -17.59 -15.35
CA LEU A 696 -10.27 -16.29 -15.05
C LEU A 696 -9.30 -15.16 -15.36
N ALA A 697 -8.01 -15.33 -15.03
CA ALA A 697 -6.99 -14.34 -15.35
C ALA A 697 -6.83 -14.14 -16.87
N GLU A 698 -6.77 -15.23 -17.65
CA GLU A 698 -6.75 -15.20 -19.11
C GLU A 698 -8.01 -14.50 -19.68
N TYR A 699 -9.19 -14.83 -19.16
CA TYR A 699 -10.45 -14.21 -19.59
C TYR A 699 -10.49 -12.71 -19.34
N VAL A 700 -10.07 -12.27 -18.15
CA VAL A 700 -10.03 -10.85 -17.77
C VAL A 700 -9.00 -10.10 -18.62
N ASP A 701 -7.80 -10.65 -18.80
CA ASP A 701 -6.77 -10.04 -19.64
C ASP A 701 -7.24 -9.88 -21.09
N ALA A 702 -7.94 -10.88 -21.64
CA ALA A 702 -8.54 -10.78 -22.97
C ALA A 702 -9.67 -9.73 -23.05
N ALA A 703 -10.46 -9.57 -21.98
CA ALA A 703 -11.53 -8.57 -21.87
C ALA A 703 -11.01 -7.14 -21.71
N LEU A 704 -9.84 -6.96 -21.08
CA LEU A 704 -9.20 -5.65 -20.96
C LEU A 704 -8.50 -5.25 -22.27
N LYS A 705 -7.89 -6.20 -22.98
CA LYS A 705 -7.17 -5.94 -24.24
C LYS A 705 -8.08 -5.65 -25.42
N HIS A 706 -9.28 -6.23 -25.43
CA HIS A 706 -10.24 -6.05 -26.51
C HIS A 706 -11.54 -5.61 -25.86
N SER A 707 -12.14 -4.49 -26.25
CA SER A 707 -13.49 -4.13 -25.79
C SER A 707 -14.53 -5.06 -26.41
N ALA A 708 -15.65 -5.28 -25.72
CA ALA A 708 -16.79 -5.99 -26.33
C ALA A 708 -17.38 -5.10 -27.44
N PRO A 709 -17.72 -5.65 -28.62
CA PRO A 709 -18.44 -4.90 -29.64
C PRO A 709 -19.73 -4.32 -29.08
N ASP A 710 -19.99 -3.05 -29.34
CA ASP A 710 -21.18 -2.33 -28.89
C ASP A 710 -22.00 -1.80 -30.07
N LYS A 711 -23.30 -1.67 -29.83
CA LYS A 711 -24.25 -0.94 -30.68
C LYS A 711 -24.78 0.23 -29.88
N VAL A 712 -24.71 1.42 -30.46
CA VAL A 712 -25.34 2.63 -29.90
C VAL A 712 -26.75 2.76 -30.47
N ASP A 713 -27.73 2.89 -29.58
CA ASP A 713 -29.14 3.13 -29.91
C ASP A 713 -29.66 4.32 -29.07
N GLY A 714 -29.62 5.52 -29.65
CA GLY A 714 -29.88 6.77 -28.94
C GLY A 714 -28.86 7.02 -27.82
N ASP A 715 -29.32 7.05 -26.58
CA ASP A 715 -28.51 7.18 -25.36
C ASP A 715 -28.11 5.83 -24.73
N ARG A 716 -28.45 4.71 -25.38
CA ARG A 716 -28.21 3.36 -24.88
C ARG A 716 -27.05 2.69 -25.59
N PHE A 717 -26.19 2.05 -24.81
CA PHE A 717 -25.14 1.17 -25.30
C PHE A 717 -25.58 -0.29 -25.10
N ILE A 718 -25.58 -1.05 -26.20
CA ILE A 718 -25.91 -2.47 -26.20
C ILE A 718 -24.62 -3.22 -26.52
N TYR A 719 -24.08 -3.93 -25.54
CA TYR A 719 -22.86 -4.71 -25.70
C TYR A 719 -23.19 -6.13 -26.15
N ARG A 720 -22.41 -6.67 -27.08
CA ARG A 720 -22.43 -8.10 -27.38
C ARG A 720 -21.83 -8.87 -26.21
N SER A 721 -22.58 -9.83 -25.67
CA SER A 721 -22.08 -10.74 -24.64
C SER A 721 -20.84 -11.49 -25.11
N ARG A 722 -19.85 -11.62 -24.23
CA ARG A 722 -18.65 -12.44 -24.47
C ARG A 722 -18.94 -13.91 -24.19
N ASP A 723 -18.13 -14.77 -24.81
CA ASP A 723 -18.17 -16.20 -24.52
C ASP A 723 -17.81 -16.47 -23.06
N ILE A 724 -18.57 -17.36 -22.42
CA ILE A 724 -18.34 -17.74 -21.02
C ILE A 724 -17.00 -18.48 -20.89
N ILE A 725 -16.33 -18.31 -19.74
CA ILE A 725 -15.04 -18.92 -19.40
C ILE A 725 -15.06 -20.41 -19.74
N ALA A 726 -14.21 -20.84 -20.67
CA ALA A 726 -14.09 -22.25 -21.03
C ALA A 726 -13.73 -23.09 -19.80
N VAL A 727 -14.26 -24.30 -19.66
CA VAL A 727 -13.97 -25.16 -18.50
C VAL A 727 -12.85 -26.12 -18.88
N ARG A 728 -11.64 -25.95 -18.31
CA ARG A 728 -10.55 -26.94 -18.41
C ARG A 728 -10.70 -28.04 -17.35
N ARG A 729 -11.22 -27.67 -16.17
CA ARG A 729 -11.45 -28.57 -15.04
C ARG A 729 -12.84 -28.31 -14.45
N LEU A 730 -13.67 -29.35 -14.41
CA LEU A 730 -15.02 -29.27 -13.84
C LEU A 730 -14.95 -29.00 -12.33
N GLY A 731 -15.57 -27.90 -11.90
CA GLY A 731 -15.85 -27.65 -10.49
C GLY A 731 -17.24 -28.15 -10.09
N ALA A 732 -17.55 -28.10 -8.80
CA ALA A 732 -18.89 -28.45 -8.31
C ALA A 732 -19.95 -27.48 -8.84
N PRO A 733 -21.19 -27.94 -9.12
CA PRO A 733 -22.31 -27.09 -9.48
C PRO A 733 -22.77 -26.31 -8.26
N VAL A 734 -23.07 -25.03 -8.47
CA VAL A 734 -23.58 -24.12 -7.45
C VAL A 734 -24.97 -23.68 -7.85
N LEU A 735 -25.92 -23.85 -6.93
CA LEU A 735 -27.29 -23.37 -7.08
C LEU A 735 -27.30 -21.84 -7.01
N CYS A 736 -27.72 -21.21 -8.11
CA CYS A 736 -27.70 -19.76 -8.32
C CYS A 736 -29.11 -19.20 -8.52
N ASP A 737 -29.26 -17.88 -8.59
CA ASP A 737 -30.55 -17.19 -8.83
C ASP A 737 -31.66 -17.50 -7.81
N PHE A 738 -31.75 -16.67 -6.78
CA PHE A 738 -32.74 -16.82 -5.71
C PHE A 738 -33.96 -15.91 -5.92
N GLY A 739 -34.12 -15.32 -7.11
CA GLY A 739 -35.19 -14.36 -7.39
C GLY A 739 -36.60 -14.93 -7.28
N GLN A 740 -36.76 -16.26 -7.38
CA GLN A 740 -38.03 -16.94 -7.17
C GLN A 740 -38.13 -17.69 -5.83
N ALA A 741 -37.09 -17.71 -5.02
CA ALA A 741 -37.11 -18.42 -3.74
C ALA A 741 -38.08 -17.77 -2.72
N ARG A 742 -38.49 -18.53 -1.71
CA ARG A 742 -39.35 -18.08 -0.59
C ARG A 742 -38.85 -18.59 0.76
N LEU A 743 -39.02 -17.79 1.81
CA LEU A 743 -38.80 -18.22 3.19
C LEU A 743 -39.99 -19.08 3.66
N LYS A 744 -39.72 -20.12 4.47
CA LYS A 744 -40.71 -21.08 4.99
C LYS A 744 -41.45 -20.51 6.22
N THR A 745 -42.09 -19.36 6.09
CA THR A 745 -42.79 -18.71 7.20
C THR A 745 -44.27 -19.10 7.29
N HIS A 746 -44.91 -19.39 6.15
CA HIS A 746 -46.33 -19.76 6.04
C HIS A 746 -46.54 -20.72 4.84
N PRO A 747 -47.68 -21.41 4.74
CA PRO A 747 -48.04 -22.15 3.52
C PRO A 747 -48.08 -21.22 2.31
N HIS A 748 -47.45 -21.62 1.20
CA HIS A 748 -47.37 -20.80 -0.01
C HIS A 748 -48.32 -21.33 -1.08
N SER A 749 -48.87 -20.42 -1.88
CA SER A 749 -49.69 -20.71 -3.06
C SER A 749 -49.30 -19.77 -4.21
N GLY A 750 -49.81 -20.06 -5.41
CA GLY A 750 -49.56 -19.26 -6.61
C GLY A 750 -48.47 -19.83 -7.51
N LEU A 751 -48.25 -19.15 -8.64
CA LEU A 751 -47.46 -19.66 -9.75
C LEU A 751 -45.96 -19.57 -9.47
N ILE A 752 -45.33 -20.74 -9.34
CA ILE A 752 -43.89 -20.94 -9.27
C ILE A 752 -43.47 -22.02 -10.28
N MET A 753 -42.15 -22.22 -10.40
CA MET A 753 -41.52 -23.16 -11.32
C MET A 753 -41.71 -22.80 -12.81
N PRO A 754 -40.70 -23.08 -13.66
CA PRO A 754 -40.88 -23.06 -15.10
C PRO A 754 -41.96 -24.05 -15.50
N TYR A 755 -42.67 -23.74 -16.59
CA TYR A 755 -43.91 -24.42 -16.93
C TYR A 755 -43.76 -25.94 -17.08
N GLN A 756 -42.70 -26.41 -17.77
CA GLN A 756 -42.43 -27.85 -17.96
C GLN A 756 -41.99 -28.60 -16.69
N TYR A 757 -41.60 -27.88 -15.63
CA TYR A 757 -41.16 -28.47 -14.36
C TYR A 757 -42.18 -28.26 -13.25
N ARG A 758 -43.34 -27.66 -13.56
CA ARG A 758 -44.33 -27.28 -12.54
C ARG A 758 -44.97 -28.52 -11.92
N ALA A 759 -44.99 -28.56 -10.60
CA ALA A 759 -45.60 -29.65 -9.82
C ALA A 759 -47.14 -29.63 -9.90
N PRO A 760 -47.81 -30.79 -9.71
CA PRO A 760 -49.27 -30.90 -9.85
C PRO A 760 -50.03 -29.98 -8.88
N GLU A 761 -49.56 -29.84 -7.64
CA GLU A 761 -50.14 -28.91 -6.67
C GLU A 761 -50.07 -27.45 -7.12
N VAL A 762 -49.03 -27.06 -7.86
CA VAL A 762 -48.88 -25.70 -8.39
C VAL A 762 -49.77 -25.49 -9.61
N LEU A 763 -49.92 -26.50 -10.47
CA LEU A 763 -50.84 -26.45 -11.64
C LEU A 763 -52.30 -26.37 -11.22
N LEU A 764 -52.68 -27.05 -10.14
CA LEU A 764 -54.05 -27.14 -9.64
C LEU A 764 -54.40 -26.07 -8.60
N GLY A 765 -53.48 -25.12 -8.34
CA GLY A 765 -53.72 -24.03 -7.39
C GLY A 765 -53.78 -24.45 -5.92
N ALA A 766 -53.22 -25.61 -5.56
CA ALA A 766 -53.08 -26.06 -4.17
C ALA A 766 -51.86 -25.42 -3.48
N ALA A 767 -51.82 -25.52 -2.14
CA ALA A 767 -50.66 -25.11 -1.36
C ALA A 767 -49.46 -26.05 -1.65
N TRP A 768 -48.26 -25.47 -1.71
CA TRP A 768 -47.02 -26.19 -2.02
C TRP A 768 -45.96 -26.00 -0.91
N ASP A 769 -45.01 -26.93 -0.85
CA ASP A 769 -43.97 -27.00 0.17
C ASP A 769 -42.55 -27.13 -0.42
N ASN A 770 -41.60 -27.64 0.36
CA ASN A 770 -40.20 -27.80 -0.02
C ASN A 770 -39.87 -29.20 -0.59
N LYS A 771 -40.88 -29.99 -0.98
CA LYS A 771 -40.67 -31.33 -1.52
C LYS A 771 -40.26 -31.28 -2.98
N THR A 772 -39.24 -32.06 -3.32
CA THR A 772 -38.66 -32.07 -4.67
C THR A 772 -39.61 -32.76 -5.65
N TRP A 773 -40.05 -32.07 -6.69
CA TRP A 773 -40.85 -32.63 -7.81
C TRP A 773 -40.01 -32.98 -9.04
N HIS A 774 -38.89 -32.29 -9.23
CA HIS A 774 -38.04 -32.39 -10.40
C HIS A 774 -36.57 -32.38 -10.02
N LEU A 775 -35.72 -33.00 -10.84
CA LEU A 775 -34.26 -33.00 -10.74
C LEU A 775 -33.66 -32.67 -12.11
N ILE A 776 -32.37 -32.35 -12.13
CA ILE A 776 -31.67 -32.03 -13.38
C ILE A 776 -31.62 -33.27 -14.27
N GLU A 777 -32.24 -33.17 -15.45
CA GLU A 777 -32.24 -34.20 -16.48
C GLU A 777 -31.74 -33.63 -17.82
N ASP A 778 -31.26 -34.48 -18.72
CA ASP A 778 -30.79 -34.06 -20.05
C ASP A 778 -31.92 -33.54 -20.93
N SER A 779 -33.16 -33.94 -20.65
CA SER A 779 -34.37 -33.51 -21.36
C SER A 779 -35.54 -33.40 -20.39
N PRO A 780 -36.47 -32.46 -20.59
CA PRO A 780 -37.62 -32.31 -19.70
C PRO A 780 -38.53 -33.55 -19.77
N MET A 781 -38.95 -34.04 -18.60
CA MET A 781 -39.83 -35.21 -18.47
C MET A 781 -41.23 -35.00 -19.07
N PHE A 782 -41.73 -33.77 -18.98
CA PHE A 782 -43.01 -33.33 -19.52
C PHE A 782 -42.78 -32.23 -20.56
N VAL A 783 -43.49 -32.31 -21.68
CA VAL A 783 -43.45 -31.29 -22.73
C VAL A 783 -44.89 -30.83 -22.95
N PRO A 784 -45.39 -29.92 -22.11
CA PRO A 784 -46.81 -29.61 -22.03
C PRO A 784 -47.21 -28.53 -23.05
N LEU A 785 -47.02 -28.83 -24.33
CA LEU A 785 -47.35 -27.94 -25.44
C LEU A 785 -48.61 -28.42 -26.15
N ASP A 786 -49.49 -27.48 -26.50
CA ASP A 786 -50.64 -27.76 -27.37
C ASP A 786 -50.25 -27.85 -28.85
N GLU A 787 -51.24 -28.04 -29.72
CA GLU A 787 -51.04 -28.14 -31.18
C GLU A 787 -50.47 -26.87 -31.85
N HIS A 788 -50.42 -25.75 -31.12
CA HIS A 788 -49.87 -24.47 -31.56
C HIS A 788 -48.55 -24.13 -30.85
N ASP A 789 -47.90 -25.10 -30.21
CA ASP A 789 -46.68 -24.95 -29.40
C ASP A 789 -46.84 -24.00 -28.19
N ASN A 790 -48.07 -23.79 -27.71
CA ASN A 790 -48.31 -22.99 -26.50
C ASN A 790 -48.35 -23.87 -25.24
N PRO A 791 -47.84 -23.38 -24.09
CA PRO A 791 -47.95 -24.09 -22.82
C PRO A 791 -49.43 -24.34 -22.42
N SER A 792 -49.81 -25.60 -22.16
CA SER A 792 -51.19 -25.99 -21.83
C SER A 792 -51.29 -26.85 -20.58
N THR A 793 -52.14 -26.44 -19.63
CA THR A 793 -52.24 -27.10 -18.31
C THR A 793 -52.98 -28.42 -18.46
N SER A 794 -54.01 -28.45 -19.31
CA SER A 794 -54.71 -29.68 -19.70
C SER A 794 -53.77 -30.70 -20.34
N VAL A 795 -52.87 -30.27 -21.25
CA VAL A 795 -51.85 -31.18 -21.82
C VAL A 795 -50.91 -31.70 -20.73
N HIS A 796 -50.45 -30.84 -19.82
CA HIS A 796 -49.54 -31.22 -18.74
C HIS A 796 -50.17 -32.25 -17.80
N LEU A 797 -51.40 -32.01 -17.34
CA LEU A 797 -52.15 -32.91 -16.46
C LEU A 797 -52.47 -34.24 -17.16
N THR A 798 -52.83 -34.22 -18.44
CA THR A 798 -53.02 -35.45 -19.24
C THR A 798 -51.73 -36.27 -19.34
N GLN A 799 -50.57 -35.62 -19.53
CA GLN A 799 -49.27 -36.29 -19.50
C GLN A 799 -48.98 -36.91 -18.11
N MET A 800 -49.25 -36.19 -17.03
CA MET A 800 -49.08 -36.70 -15.66
C MET A 800 -50.00 -37.90 -15.37
N VAL A 801 -51.27 -37.85 -15.77
CA VAL A 801 -52.23 -38.97 -15.60
C VAL A 801 -51.79 -40.19 -16.39
N ARG A 802 -51.30 -40.02 -17.62
CA ARG A 802 -50.76 -41.13 -18.42
C ARG A 802 -49.49 -41.73 -17.80
N ALA A 803 -48.69 -40.93 -17.10
CA ALA A 803 -47.44 -41.37 -16.48
C ALA A 803 -47.65 -42.04 -15.11
N LEU A 804 -48.55 -41.51 -14.28
CA LEU A 804 -48.69 -41.84 -12.86
C LEU A 804 -50.02 -42.54 -12.51
N GLY A 805 -50.98 -42.55 -13.43
CA GLY A 805 -52.38 -42.86 -13.13
C GLY A 805 -53.15 -41.63 -12.63
N PRO A 806 -54.47 -41.76 -12.36
CA PRO A 806 -55.30 -40.64 -11.92
C PRO A 806 -54.82 -40.05 -10.58
N PRO A 807 -55.01 -38.74 -10.33
CA PRO A 807 -54.64 -38.11 -9.08
C PRO A 807 -55.52 -38.61 -7.92
N PRO A 808 -54.99 -38.69 -6.69
CA PRO A 808 -55.81 -38.93 -5.51
C PRO A 808 -56.88 -37.84 -5.31
N LEU A 809 -58.09 -38.23 -4.95
CA LEU A 809 -59.21 -37.30 -4.70
C LEU A 809 -58.86 -36.25 -3.64
N GLU A 810 -58.04 -36.60 -2.65
CA GLU A 810 -57.56 -35.67 -1.62
C GLU A 810 -56.81 -34.46 -2.23
N LEU A 811 -55.99 -34.66 -3.27
CA LEU A 811 -55.30 -33.58 -3.96
C LEU A 811 -56.30 -32.66 -4.67
N LEU A 812 -57.31 -33.25 -5.31
CA LEU A 812 -58.33 -32.51 -6.04
C LEU A 812 -59.22 -31.69 -5.09
N GLN A 813 -59.53 -32.22 -3.91
CA GLN A 813 -60.36 -31.55 -2.90
C GLN A 813 -59.70 -30.31 -2.30
N ARG A 814 -58.36 -30.32 -2.15
CA ARG A 814 -57.60 -29.17 -1.62
C ARG A 814 -57.15 -28.16 -2.69
N ALA A 815 -57.28 -28.53 -3.96
CA ALA A 815 -56.91 -27.71 -5.11
C ALA A 815 -58.05 -26.77 -5.52
N GLY A 816 -57.74 -25.48 -5.68
CA GLY A 816 -58.74 -24.47 -6.08
C GLY A 816 -59.23 -24.63 -7.52
N ASP A 817 -58.37 -25.14 -8.40
CA ASP A 817 -58.62 -25.17 -9.86
C ASP A 817 -58.95 -26.59 -10.38
N SER A 818 -59.15 -27.57 -9.48
CA SER A 818 -59.33 -28.98 -9.86
C SER A 818 -60.56 -29.23 -10.73
N SER A 819 -61.67 -28.55 -10.47
CA SER A 819 -62.93 -28.70 -11.20
C SER A 819 -62.88 -28.22 -12.65
N GLU A 820 -61.84 -27.49 -13.06
CA GLU A 820 -61.61 -27.11 -14.45
C GLU A 820 -61.09 -28.29 -15.29
N TYR A 821 -60.42 -29.25 -14.63
CA TYR A 821 -59.67 -30.32 -15.32
C TYR A 821 -60.19 -31.73 -15.01
N PHE A 822 -60.81 -31.94 -13.83
CA PHE A 822 -61.25 -33.25 -13.36
C PHE A 822 -62.73 -33.25 -12.94
N ASP A 823 -63.41 -34.38 -13.16
CA ASP A 823 -64.75 -34.63 -12.65
C ASP A 823 -64.75 -35.05 -11.15
N ALA A 824 -65.93 -35.30 -10.60
CA ALA A 824 -66.10 -35.67 -9.20
C ALA A 824 -65.48 -37.04 -8.83
N ASP A 825 -65.25 -37.91 -9.82
CA ASP A 825 -64.64 -39.22 -9.65
C ASP A 825 -63.12 -39.20 -9.95
N GLY A 826 -62.56 -38.02 -10.20
CA GLY A 826 -61.13 -37.81 -10.46
C GLY A 826 -60.68 -38.17 -11.87
N GLN A 827 -61.61 -38.26 -12.82
CA GLN A 827 -61.30 -38.48 -14.25
C GLN A 827 -61.14 -37.15 -14.98
N LEU A 828 -60.30 -37.12 -16.02
CA LEU A 828 -60.07 -35.91 -16.82
C LEU A 828 -61.34 -35.53 -17.60
N LEU A 829 -61.70 -34.24 -17.58
CA LEU A 829 -62.86 -33.71 -18.32
C LEU A 829 -62.62 -33.69 -19.84
N VAL A 830 -61.35 -33.67 -20.28
CA VAL A 830 -60.96 -33.65 -21.70
C VAL A 830 -60.02 -34.82 -22.01
N ASP A 831 -60.58 -35.92 -22.53
CA ASP A 831 -59.83 -37.17 -22.80
C ASP A 831 -59.32 -37.29 -24.26
N ASN A 832 -59.80 -36.44 -25.17
CA ASN A 832 -59.48 -36.49 -26.61
C ASN A 832 -58.17 -35.78 -27.02
N ILE A 833 -57.21 -35.62 -26.10
CA ILE A 833 -55.91 -35.03 -26.44
C ILE A 833 -54.96 -36.14 -26.94
N THR A 834 -54.72 -36.19 -28.25
CA THR A 834 -53.71 -37.05 -28.91
C THR A 834 -52.30 -36.54 -28.61
N VAL A 835 -51.83 -36.80 -27.39
CA VAL A 835 -50.46 -36.51 -26.94
C VAL A 835 -49.76 -37.85 -26.67
N ALA A 836 -48.55 -38.04 -27.18
CA ALA A 836 -47.77 -39.24 -26.87
C ALA A 836 -47.63 -39.38 -25.34
N ALA A 837 -47.80 -40.60 -24.80
CA ALA A 837 -47.52 -40.81 -23.38
C ALA A 837 -46.07 -40.37 -23.11
N PRO A 838 -45.82 -39.48 -22.13
CA PRO A 838 -44.46 -39.08 -21.81
C PRO A 838 -43.68 -40.33 -21.44
N SER A 839 -42.53 -40.53 -22.07
CA SER A 839 -41.70 -41.67 -21.74
C SER A 839 -41.01 -41.40 -20.40
N LEU A 840 -41.61 -41.83 -19.29
CA LEU A 840 -40.82 -42.19 -18.10
C LEU A 840 -39.68 -43.16 -18.49
N GLN A 841 -39.85 -43.90 -19.61
CA GLN A 841 -38.87 -44.75 -20.26
C GLN A 841 -37.72 -44.03 -21.00
N GLY A 842 -37.88 -42.75 -21.38
CA GLY A 842 -36.88 -41.96 -22.12
C GLY A 842 -36.02 -41.05 -21.23
N SER A 843 -36.36 -40.91 -19.95
CA SER A 843 -35.48 -40.31 -18.93
C SER A 843 -34.27 -41.23 -18.68
N GLY A 844 -33.09 -40.62 -18.48
CA GLY A 844 -31.85 -41.37 -18.23
C GLY A 844 -31.14 -41.90 -19.48
N GLN A 845 -31.22 -41.21 -20.63
CA GLN A 845 -30.40 -41.55 -21.82
C GLN A 845 -28.90 -41.51 -21.52
N ALA A 846 -28.45 -40.62 -20.63
CA ALA A 846 -27.07 -40.57 -20.15
C ALA A 846 -26.73 -41.65 -19.10
N VAL A 847 -27.70 -42.46 -18.65
CA VAL A 847 -27.50 -43.56 -17.70
C VAL A 847 -27.34 -44.87 -18.49
N GLU A 848 -26.23 -45.56 -18.24
CA GLU A 848 -25.87 -46.81 -18.89
C GLU A 848 -26.63 -47.99 -18.25
N GLU A 849 -26.78 -49.09 -19.01
CA GLU A 849 -27.29 -50.34 -18.44
C GLU A 849 -26.18 -50.99 -17.59
N PRO A 850 -26.47 -51.56 -16.40
CA PRO A 850 -27.78 -51.90 -15.84
C PRO A 850 -28.41 -50.82 -14.92
N ASN A 851 -27.75 -49.68 -14.70
CA ASN A 851 -28.15 -48.66 -13.72
C ASN A 851 -29.42 -47.90 -14.10
N ARG A 852 -29.85 -48.00 -15.36
CA ARG A 852 -31.07 -47.35 -15.86
C ARG A 852 -32.33 -47.77 -15.10
N GLN A 853 -32.42 -49.02 -14.64
CA GLN A 853 -33.57 -49.46 -13.85
C GLN A 853 -33.60 -48.78 -12.46
N LEU A 854 -32.45 -48.67 -11.79
CA LEU A 854 -32.33 -47.96 -10.52
C LEU A 854 -32.65 -46.46 -10.67
N TYR A 855 -32.20 -45.84 -11.75
CA TYR A 855 -32.57 -44.45 -12.07
C TYR A 855 -34.08 -44.28 -12.24
N ARG A 856 -34.75 -45.19 -12.94
CA ARG A 856 -36.21 -45.15 -13.11
C ARG A 856 -36.94 -45.29 -11.78
N ASP A 857 -36.47 -46.17 -10.90
CA ASP A 857 -37.05 -46.36 -9.58
C ASP A 857 -36.81 -45.13 -8.69
N PHE A 858 -35.64 -44.50 -8.79
CA PHE A 858 -35.33 -43.22 -8.16
C PHE A 858 -36.29 -42.11 -8.62
N ILE A 859 -36.50 -41.92 -9.93
CA ILE A 859 -37.43 -40.91 -10.46
C ILE A 859 -38.88 -41.18 -10.02
N ARG A 860 -39.34 -42.44 -10.01
CA ARG A 860 -40.69 -42.81 -9.52
C ARG A 860 -40.92 -42.48 -8.05
N ARG A 861 -39.87 -42.38 -7.22
CA ARG A 861 -40.00 -41.93 -5.84
C ARG A 861 -40.24 -40.43 -5.74
N ILE A 862 -39.72 -39.65 -6.69
CA ILE A 862 -39.79 -38.19 -6.71
C ILE A 862 -41.13 -37.72 -7.31
N VAL A 863 -41.56 -38.35 -8.40
CA VAL A 863 -42.75 -37.95 -9.15
C VAL A 863 -44.01 -38.59 -8.54
N ARG A 864 -44.51 -37.99 -7.45
CA ARG A 864 -45.76 -38.38 -6.76
C ARG A 864 -46.78 -37.25 -6.77
N TRP A 865 -48.06 -37.60 -6.90
CA TRP A 865 -49.16 -36.64 -6.91
C TRP A 865 -49.20 -35.80 -5.63
N LEU A 866 -49.12 -36.46 -4.46
CA LEU A 866 -49.12 -35.80 -3.16
C LEU A 866 -47.67 -35.43 -2.76
N PRO A 867 -47.35 -34.14 -2.46
CA PRO A 867 -46.03 -33.73 -1.98
C PRO A 867 -45.57 -34.48 -0.72
N GLU A 868 -46.49 -34.81 0.18
CA GLU A 868 -46.23 -35.55 1.42
C GLU A 868 -45.70 -36.98 1.18
N GLU A 869 -45.99 -37.59 0.03
CA GLU A 869 -45.45 -38.89 -0.37
C GLU A 869 -44.04 -38.81 -0.97
N ARG A 870 -43.57 -37.59 -1.30
CA ARG A 870 -42.25 -37.40 -1.90
C ARG A 870 -41.17 -37.45 -0.81
N PRO A 871 -40.05 -38.15 -1.03
CA PRO A 871 -38.92 -38.10 -0.12
C PRO A 871 -38.34 -36.69 -0.01
N SER A 872 -37.77 -36.38 1.15
CA SER A 872 -36.92 -35.21 1.34
C SER A 872 -35.62 -35.32 0.53
N ALA A 873 -34.97 -34.19 0.27
CA ALA A 873 -33.66 -34.18 -0.40
C ALA A 873 -32.62 -35.05 0.35
N ARG A 874 -32.68 -35.07 1.69
CA ARG A 874 -31.85 -35.94 2.53
C ARG A 874 -32.08 -37.42 2.25
N GLU A 875 -33.33 -37.86 2.18
CA GLU A 875 -33.68 -39.26 1.92
C GLU A 875 -33.30 -39.70 0.50
N LEU A 876 -33.36 -38.78 -0.47
CA LEU A 876 -32.93 -39.04 -1.84
C LEU A 876 -31.40 -39.24 -1.95
N LEU A 877 -30.59 -38.58 -1.12
CA LEU A 877 -29.14 -38.79 -1.09
C LEU A 877 -28.75 -40.22 -0.69
N ASP A 878 -29.64 -40.92 0.01
CA ASP A 878 -29.43 -42.28 0.47
C ASP A 878 -29.90 -43.36 -0.52
N ASP A 879 -30.44 -42.97 -1.68
CA ASP A 879 -30.99 -43.87 -2.69
C ASP A 879 -29.93 -44.77 -3.35
N PRO A 880 -30.24 -46.06 -3.63
CA PRO A 880 -29.32 -46.99 -4.28
C PRO A 880 -28.69 -46.47 -5.57
N TRP A 881 -29.43 -45.73 -6.41
CA TRP A 881 -28.89 -45.23 -7.68
C TRP A 881 -27.70 -44.26 -7.48
N LEU A 882 -27.72 -43.46 -6.41
CA LEU A 882 -26.61 -42.54 -6.08
C LEU A 882 -25.46 -43.23 -5.33
N LYS A 883 -25.70 -44.41 -4.74
CA LYS A 883 -24.71 -45.15 -3.95
C LYS A 883 -23.96 -46.23 -4.72
N GLU A 884 -24.52 -46.72 -5.82
CA GLU A 884 -23.82 -47.67 -6.70
C GLU A 884 -22.75 -46.97 -7.54
N SER A 885 -21.53 -47.50 -7.41
CA SER A 885 -20.29 -47.03 -8.04
C SER A 885 -20.26 -47.30 -9.53
#